data_AF-A0A0B4HIQ0-F1
#
_entry.id   AF-A0A0B4HIQ0-F1
#
_cell.length_a   1.000
_cell.length_b   1.000
_cell.length_c   1.000
_cell.angle_alpha   90.00
_cell.angle_beta   90.00
_cell.angle_gamma   90.00
#
_symmetry.space_group_name_H-M   'P 1'
#
loop_
_entity.id
_entity.type
_entity.pdbx_description
1 polymer ?
#
loop_
_entity_poly.entity_id
_entity_poly.type
_entity_poly.pdbx_seq_one_letter_code
_entity_poly.pdbx_strand_id
1 'polypeptide(L)'
;MAEFDTLDIVVLGVILLGTIAYFTKGTLWGITKDPYANAFANANGAKAGRSRNILEKMDETGKNCVIFYGSQTGTAEDYASRLAKEGKSRFGLETMVADLEEYDFDNLDAMPSDKVAMFILATYGEGEPTDNAVEFYEFITGDDVSFSEGSDPALQNLNYVAFGLGNNTYEHYNSMVRNVDKALQKLGANRIGEAGEGDDGAGTMEEDFLAWKDPMWAALAEKMGLEEREAVYEPTFGIVDRENLTVDSPEVYLGEPNKMHLEGTAKGPFNSHNPYIAPIAESRELFSAKDRNCIHMDVDINGCNLSYQTGDHIAIWPTNSGDEVDRFLDIIGLKEKRNNVISIKALEPTAKVPFPTPTTYDAIVRYHLEICAPVSRQFVATLAAFAPNDEVKAEMARLGSDKEYFHSKTGPHFYNIARLLDTVGKGEKWTNIPFSAFIEGLNKLQPRYYSISSSSLVQPKKISITAVIESQAIPGRKDPFRGVATNYLFALKQKQNGDPNPSPFGKTYALNGPRNKFDGIHVPVHVRHSNFKLPSDPAKPVIMVGPGTGVAPFRGFIQERAKQAQNGATVGRTILFFGCRKRSEDFLYESEWEEYKKALGDSLEIVTAFSRESSKKVYVQHRLKERSKEIGELLSQKAYFYVCGDAAHMAREVNTVLAQIIAESRGVSETKGEEIVKNMRAANQYQEDVWS
;
A
#
# COMPACT_ATOMS: atom_id res chain seq x y z
N MET A 1 8.67 -59.76 26.24
CA MET A 1 8.48 -58.49 25.51
C MET A 1 7.00 -58.19 25.60
N ALA A 2 6.62 -57.09 26.25
CA ALA A 2 5.22 -56.67 26.28
C ALA A 2 4.89 -56.11 24.90
N GLU A 3 3.91 -56.71 24.22
CA GLU A 3 3.34 -56.13 23.00
C GLU A 3 2.48 -54.94 23.44
N PHE A 4 2.88 -53.75 22.99
CA PHE A 4 2.05 -52.57 23.13
C PHE A 4 0.81 -52.75 22.28
N ASP A 5 -0.37 -52.62 22.88
CA ASP A 5 -1.61 -52.65 22.13
C ASP A 5 -1.88 -51.28 21.47
N THR A 6 -2.91 -51.22 20.62
CA THR A 6 -3.30 -50.00 19.92
C THR A 6 -3.63 -48.85 20.89
N LEU A 7 -4.13 -49.14 22.09
CA LEU A 7 -4.45 -48.15 23.11
C LEU A 7 -3.17 -47.55 23.69
N ASP A 8 -2.15 -48.37 23.97
CA ASP A 8 -0.86 -47.91 24.48
C ASP A 8 -0.15 -46.96 23.51
N ILE A 9 -0.21 -47.25 22.20
CA ILE A 9 0.36 -46.39 21.16
C ILE A 9 -0.38 -45.04 21.11
N VAL A 10 -1.70 -45.05 21.22
CA VAL A 10 -2.52 -43.82 21.24
C VAL A 10 -2.21 -42.99 22.48
N VAL A 11 -2.12 -43.62 23.66
CA VAL A 11 -1.81 -42.92 24.92
C VAL A 11 -0.41 -42.32 24.90
N LEU A 12 0.59 -43.05 24.40
CA LEU A 12 1.95 -42.53 24.23
C LEU A 12 1.99 -41.38 23.22
N GLY A 13 1.21 -41.45 22.14
CA GLY A 13 1.05 -40.37 21.17
C GLY A 13 0.46 -39.09 21.78
N VAL A 14 -0.59 -39.23 22.60
CA VAL A 14 -1.22 -38.10 23.30
C VAL A 14 -0.28 -37.48 24.34
N ILE A 15 0.45 -38.30 25.10
CA ILE A 15 1.45 -37.81 26.07
C ILE A 15 2.59 -37.08 25.36
N LEU A 16 3.07 -37.61 24.22
CA LEU A 16 4.11 -36.96 23.42
C LEU A 16 3.62 -35.61 22.88
N LEU A 17 2.41 -35.56 22.32
CA LEU A 17 1.78 -34.31 21.84
C LEU A 17 1.58 -33.30 22.98
N GLY A 18 1.11 -33.73 24.14
CA GLY A 18 0.94 -32.89 25.32
C GLY A 18 2.27 -32.37 25.87
N THR A 19 3.31 -33.18 25.82
CA THR A 19 4.68 -32.80 26.24
C THR A 19 5.28 -31.78 25.27
N ILE A 20 5.14 -32.01 23.95
CA ILE A 20 5.55 -31.05 22.92
C ILE A 20 4.79 -29.74 23.09
N ALA A 21 3.47 -29.77 23.27
CA ALA A 21 2.66 -28.57 23.49
C ALA A 21 3.06 -27.81 24.76
N TYR A 22 3.37 -28.52 25.85
CA TYR A 22 3.79 -27.93 27.12
C TYR A 22 5.17 -27.27 27.04
N PHE A 23 6.17 -27.95 26.46
CA PHE A 23 7.53 -27.41 26.33
C PHE A 23 7.65 -26.32 25.26
N THR A 24 6.78 -26.32 24.25
CA THR A 24 6.76 -25.29 23.20
C THR A 24 5.76 -24.16 23.49
N LYS A 25 5.00 -24.23 24.58
CA LYS A 25 3.95 -23.24 24.90
C LYS A 25 3.03 -22.92 23.71
N GLY A 26 2.77 -23.91 22.86
CA GLY A 26 1.93 -23.75 21.66
C GLY A 26 2.58 -23.01 20.47
N THR A 27 3.86 -22.65 20.50
CA THR A 27 4.50 -21.90 19.40
C THR A 27 4.75 -22.74 18.14
N LEU A 28 4.92 -24.06 18.25
CA LEU A 28 5.14 -24.96 17.10
C LEU A 28 3.91 -25.17 16.21
N TRP A 29 2.71 -24.93 16.75
CA TRP A 29 1.43 -25.22 16.08
C TRP A 29 0.70 -23.94 15.65
N GLY A 30 1.36 -22.79 15.81
CA GLY A 30 0.88 -21.52 15.31
C GLY A 30 0.99 -21.46 13.79
N ILE A 31 0.06 -22.11 13.09
CA ILE A 31 -0.36 -21.60 11.79
C ILE A 31 -1.05 -20.27 12.12
N THR A 32 -0.37 -19.15 11.89
CA THR A 32 -0.97 -17.82 12.00
C THR A 32 -2.01 -17.66 10.90
N LYS A 33 -3.20 -18.23 11.11
CA LYS A 33 -4.40 -17.64 10.53
C LYS A 33 -4.58 -16.31 11.22
N ASP A 34 -4.62 -15.24 10.43
CA ASP A 34 -4.95 -13.91 10.93
C ASP A 34 -6.25 -14.01 11.74
N PRO A 35 -6.23 -13.74 13.06
CA PRO A 35 -7.44 -13.78 13.88
C PRO A 35 -8.47 -12.72 13.45
N TYR A 36 -8.09 -11.80 12.56
CA TYR A 36 -8.95 -10.80 11.95
C TYR A 36 -9.44 -11.17 10.55
N ALA A 37 -8.80 -12.08 9.83
CA ALA A 37 -9.26 -12.50 8.48
C ALA A 37 -10.70 -13.03 8.51
N ASN A 38 -11.05 -13.81 9.55
CA ASN A 38 -12.43 -14.30 9.74
C ASN A 38 -13.35 -13.34 10.51
N ALA A 39 -12.82 -12.26 11.10
CA ALA A 39 -13.64 -11.29 11.83
C ALA A 39 -14.40 -10.32 10.89
N PHE A 40 -14.03 -10.29 9.60
CA PHE A 40 -14.65 -9.42 8.59
C PHE A 40 -16.04 -9.86 8.13
N ALA A 41 -16.44 -11.12 8.31
CA ALA A 41 -17.81 -11.54 8.03
C ALA A 41 -18.84 -10.88 8.97
N ASN A 42 -18.42 -10.36 10.13
CA ASN A 42 -19.34 -9.91 11.19
C ASN A 42 -19.13 -8.47 11.70
N ALA A 43 -18.04 -7.77 11.34
CA ALA A 43 -17.72 -6.46 11.93
C ALA A 43 -18.30 -5.25 11.18
N ASN A 44 -18.43 -5.34 9.86
CA ASN A 44 -19.58 -4.73 9.20
C ASN A 44 -20.64 -5.82 9.30
N GLY A 45 -21.71 -5.63 10.07
CA GLY A 45 -22.86 -6.50 9.89
C GLY A 45 -23.09 -6.56 8.39
N ALA A 46 -22.85 -7.71 7.77
CA ALA A 46 -23.35 -7.99 6.44
C ALA A 46 -24.79 -7.51 6.53
N LYS A 47 -25.13 -6.43 5.83
CA LYS A 47 -26.52 -6.01 5.77
C LYS A 47 -27.21 -7.27 5.28
N ALA A 48 -27.96 -7.93 6.16
CA ALA A 48 -28.73 -9.10 5.80
C ALA A 48 -29.54 -8.66 4.56
N GLY A 49 -29.19 -9.20 3.39
CA GLY A 49 -29.80 -8.82 2.11
C GLY A 49 -28.93 -8.14 1.05
N ARG A 50 -27.58 -8.20 1.07
CA ARG A 50 -26.77 -7.92 -0.15
C ARG A 50 -26.27 -9.25 -0.74
N SER A 51 -26.67 -9.53 -1.99
CA SER A 51 -26.18 -10.69 -2.73
C SER A 51 -24.68 -10.55 -3.02
N ARG A 52 -23.93 -11.63 -2.81
CA ARG A 52 -22.53 -11.79 -3.24
C ARG A 52 -22.45 -12.31 -4.69
N ASN A 53 -23.58 -12.65 -5.31
CA ASN A 53 -23.63 -13.03 -6.72
C ASN A 53 -23.55 -11.77 -7.60
N ILE A 54 -22.48 -11.64 -8.37
CA ILE A 54 -22.27 -10.47 -9.23
C ILE A 54 -23.31 -10.37 -10.35
N LEU A 55 -23.79 -11.49 -10.89
CA LEU A 55 -24.77 -11.50 -11.98
C LEU A 55 -26.12 -11.02 -11.52
N GLU A 56 -26.58 -11.47 -10.35
CA GLU A 56 -27.80 -10.94 -9.71
C GLU A 56 -27.66 -9.43 -9.51
N LYS A 57 -26.49 -8.98 -9.04
CA LYS A 57 -26.26 -7.55 -8.82
C LYS A 57 -26.30 -6.75 -10.12
N MET A 58 -25.70 -7.27 -11.18
CA MET A 58 -25.74 -6.66 -12.51
C MET A 58 -27.17 -6.57 -13.02
N ASP A 59 -27.97 -7.63 -12.89
CA ASP A 59 -29.37 -7.65 -13.34
C ASP A 59 -30.25 -6.68 -12.55
N GLU A 60 -30.14 -6.67 -11.21
CA GLU A 60 -30.86 -5.73 -10.34
C GLU A 60 -30.57 -4.26 -10.68
N THR A 61 -29.36 -3.97 -11.15
CA THR A 61 -28.90 -2.60 -11.41
C THR A 61 -28.83 -2.24 -12.89
N GLY A 62 -29.27 -3.15 -13.77
CA GLY A 62 -29.30 -2.95 -15.22
C GLY A 62 -27.91 -2.80 -15.84
N LYS A 63 -26.88 -3.41 -15.24
CA LYS A 63 -25.48 -3.27 -15.67
C LYS A 63 -25.10 -4.38 -16.64
N ASN A 64 -24.34 -4.03 -17.67
CA ASN A 64 -23.84 -4.96 -18.69
C ASN A 64 -22.31 -5.07 -18.72
N CYS A 65 -21.61 -4.26 -17.93
CA CYS A 65 -20.16 -4.30 -17.80
C CYS A 65 -19.75 -4.21 -16.33
N VAL A 66 -18.99 -5.19 -15.84
CA VAL A 66 -18.38 -5.17 -14.50
C VAL A 66 -16.88 -4.98 -14.61
N ILE A 67 -16.32 -4.11 -13.77
CA ILE A 67 -14.89 -3.85 -13.68
C ILE A 67 -14.43 -4.25 -12.27
N PHE A 68 -13.79 -5.41 -12.17
CA PHE A 68 -13.18 -5.92 -10.95
C PHE A 68 -11.81 -5.29 -10.73
N TYR A 69 -11.47 -5.04 -9.46
CA TYR A 69 -10.11 -4.62 -9.09
C TYR A 69 -9.49 -5.47 -7.97
N GLY A 70 -8.19 -5.72 -8.09
CA GLY A 70 -7.32 -6.18 -7.01
C GLY A 70 -6.33 -5.07 -6.66
N SER A 71 -6.45 -4.45 -5.49
CA SER A 71 -5.68 -3.27 -5.12
C SER A 71 -5.25 -3.22 -3.66
N GLN A 72 -3.96 -2.96 -3.42
CA GLN A 72 -3.43 -2.73 -2.06
C GLN A 72 -3.46 -1.25 -1.65
N THR A 73 -3.12 -0.37 -2.60
CA THR A 73 -2.91 1.08 -2.38
C THR A 73 -3.93 1.94 -3.14
N GLY A 74 -4.91 1.33 -3.79
CA GLY A 74 -6.00 2.02 -4.50
C GLY A 74 -5.75 2.38 -5.96
N THR A 75 -4.54 2.17 -6.51
CA THR A 75 -4.26 2.52 -7.93
C THR A 75 -5.11 1.71 -8.90
N ALA A 76 -5.31 0.41 -8.64
CA ALA A 76 -6.14 -0.45 -9.47
C ALA A 76 -7.64 -0.11 -9.34
N GLU A 77 -8.10 0.27 -8.13
CA GLU A 77 -9.47 0.76 -7.88
C GLU A 77 -9.76 2.05 -8.68
N ASP A 78 -8.80 2.96 -8.71
CA ASP A 78 -8.89 4.20 -9.50
C ASP A 78 -8.96 3.90 -11.01
N TYR A 79 -8.06 3.07 -11.54
CA TYR A 79 -8.09 2.69 -12.95
C TYR A 79 -9.39 1.99 -13.34
N ALA A 80 -9.90 1.11 -12.48
CA ALA A 80 -11.21 0.49 -12.66
C ALA A 80 -12.34 1.52 -12.73
N SER A 81 -12.31 2.53 -11.84
CA SER A 81 -13.28 3.63 -11.82
C SER A 81 -13.20 4.52 -13.05
N ARG A 82 -11.99 4.76 -13.58
CA ARG A 82 -11.78 5.52 -14.82
C ARG A 82 -12.33 4.77 -16.03
N LEU A 83 -12.07 3.46 -16.15
CA LEU A 83 -12.63 2.63 -17.21
C LEU A 83 -14.16 2.57 -17.13
N ALA A 84 -14.72 2.45 -15.93
CA ALA A 84 -16.17 2.44 -15.75
C ALA A 84 -16.82 3.73 -16.27
N LYS A 85 -16.27 4.89 -15.92
CA LYS A 85 -16.76 6.19 -16.40
C LYS A 85 -16.62 6.34 -17.90
N GLU A 86 -15.45 5.99 -18.44
CA GLU A 86 -15.18 6.12 -19.86
C GLU A 86 -16.04 5.17 -20.71
N GLY A 87 -16.24 3.93 -20.25
CA GLY A 87 -17.14 2.96 -20.88
C GLY A 87 -18.57 3.48 -20.95
N LYS A 88 -19.05 4.13 -19.88
CA LYS A 88 -20.37 4.75 -19.87
C LYS A 88 -20.44 5.97 -20.80
N SER A 89 -19.53 6.93 -20.65
CA SER A 89 -19.60 8.21 -21.36
C SER A 89 -19.27 8.12 -22.85
N ARG A 90 -18.28 7.30 -23.25
CA ARG A 90 -17.87 7.16 -24.66
C ARG A 90 -18.64 6.06 -25.39
N PHE A 91 -18.94 4.94 -24.73
CA PHE A 91 -19.45 3.74 -25.41
C PHE A 91 -20.86 3.33 -24.98
N GLY A 92 -21.49 4.08 -24.07
CA GLY A 92 -22.85 3.80 -23.61
C GLY A 92 -22.99 2.50 -22.82
N LEU A 93 -21.89 1.97 -22.27
CA LEU A 93 -21.95 0.81 -21.39
C LEU A 93 -22.60 1.18 -20.06
N GLU A 94 -23.38 0.25 -19.52
CA GLU A 94 -23.90 0.36 -18.17
C GLU A 94 -22.93 -0.34 -17.22
N THR A 95 -21.98 0.45 -16.72
CA THR A 95 -20.81 -0.04 -15.98
C THR A 95 -21.03 -0.09 -14.47
N MET A 96 -20.32 -1.00 -13.80
CA MET A 96 -20.14 -1.01 -12.35
C MET A 96 -18.73 -1.43 -11.96
N VAL A 97 -18.23 -0.86 -10.87
CA VAL A 97 -16.93 -1.22 -10.27
C VAL A 97 -17.18 -2.16 -9.10
N ALA A 98 -16.40 -3.24 -9.01
CA ALA A 98 -16.54 -4.28 -8.00
C ALA A 98 -15.20 -4.58 -7.32
N ASP A 99 -15.19 -4.56 -6.00
CA ASP A 99 -14.10 -5.15 -5.22
C ASP A 99 -14.20 -6.67 -5.33
N LEU A 100 -13.10 -7.36 -5.61
CA LEU A 100 -13.11 -8.82 -5.67
C LEU A 100 -13.59 -9.43 -4.34
N GLU A 101 -13.15 -8.91 -3.19
CA GLU A 101 -13.50 -9.47 -1.86
C GLU A 101 -15.02 -9.47 -1.55
N GLU A 102 -15.80 -8.63 -2.24
CA GLU A 102 -17.24 -8.48 -1.99
C GLU A 102 -18.13 -9.50 -2.70
N TYR A 103 -17.62 -10.26 -3.68
CA TYR A 103 -18.42 -11.13 -4.54
C TYR A 103 -17.89 -12.56 -4.59
N ASP A 104 -18.78 -13.49 -4.98
CA ASP A 104 -18.45 -14.89 -5.23
C ASP A 104 -18.27 -15.11 -6.74
N PHE A 105 -17.32 -15.98 -7.12
CA PHE A 105 -16.82 -16.11 -8.50
C PHE A 105 -17.22 -17.42 -9.19
N ASP A 106 -17.85 -18.33 -8.45
CA ASP A 106 -18.36 -19.62 -8.95
C ASP A 106 -19.48 -19.45 -9.98
N ASN A 107 -20.13 -18.29 -10.01
CA ASN A 107 -21.17 -17.91 -10.96
C ASN A 107 -20.66 -17.27 -12.26
N LEU A 108 -19.35 -17.07 -12.43
CA LEU A 108 -18.81 -16.40 -13.64
C LEU A 108 -19.09 -17.19 -14.94
N ASP A 109 -19.32 -18.49 -14.84
CA ASP A 109 -19.71 -19.36 -15.97
C ASP A 109 -21.11 -19.08 -16.50
N ALA A 110 -21.99 -18.54 -15.66
CA ALA A 110 -23.33 -18.13 -16.03
C ALA A 110 -23.37 -16.72 -16.65
N MET A 111 -22.23 -16.03 -16.82
CA MET A 111 -22.20 -14.69 -17.41
C MET A 111 -22.65 -14.73 -18.88
N PRO A 112 -23.71 -13.99 -19.26
CA PRO A 112 -24.15 -13.87 -20.64
C PRO A 112 -23.07 -13.30 -21.57
N SER A 113 -23.04 -13.76 -22.81
CA SER A 113 -22.04 -13.35 -23.81
C SER A 113 -22.23 -11.93 -24.36
N ASP A 114 -23.35 -11.27 -24.04
CA ASP A 114 -23.58 -9.85 -24.31
C ASP A 114 -23.10 -8.94 -23.15
N LYS A 115 -22.58 -9.52 -22.07
CA LYS A 115 -21.95 -8.80 -20.95
C LYS A 115 -20.42 -8.92 -21.01
N VAL A 116 -19.74 -8.04 -20.28
CA VAL A 116 -18.27 -7.96 -20.25
C VAL A 116 -17.77 -7.86 -18.81
N ALA A 117 -16.71 -8.60 -18.50
CA ALA A 117 -15.93 -8.44 -17.28
C ALA A 117 -14.57 -7.78 -17.57
N MET A 118 -14.13 -6.85 -16.75
CA MET A 118 -12.80 -6.25 -16.86
C MET A 118 -12.03 -6.51 -15.56
N PHE A 119 -10.78 -6.94 -15.66
CA PHE A 119 -9.95 -7.26 -14.48
C PHE A 119 -8.75 -6.31 -14.40
N ILE A 120 -8.72 -5.46 -13.37
CA ILE A 120 -7.63 -4.51 -13.12
C ILE A 120 -6.87 -4.95 -11.86
N LEU A 121 -5.72 -5.60 -12.05
CA LEU A 121 -5.11 -6.43 -11.03
C LEU A 121 -3.69 -5.96 -10.71
N ALA A 122 -3.45 -5.50 -9.49
CA ALA A 122 -2.09 -5.24 -9.03
C ALA A 122 -1.39 -6.53 -8.56
N THR A 123 -0.10 -6.64 -8.84
CA THR A 123 0.78 -7.63 -8.23
C THR A 123 1.37 -7.08 -6.93
N TYR A 124 1.43 -7.89 -5.88
CA TYR A 124 2.04 -7.53 -4.60
C TYR A 124 3.09 -8.55 -4.14
N GLY A 125 3.96 -8.14 -3.20
CA GLY A 125 4.98 -9.02 -2.61
C GLY A 125 5.86 -9.73 -3.64
N GLU A 126 6.01 -11.05 -3.50
CA GLU A 126 6.79 -11.91 -4.39
C GLU A 126 5.94 -12.47 -5.55
N GLY A 127 5.10 -11.62 -6.14
CA GLY A 127 4.22 -12.03 -7.24
C GLY A 127 2.85 -12.55 -6.80
N GLU A 128 2.48 -12.27 -5.56
CA GLU A 128 1.24 -12.65 -4.91
C GLU A 128 0.07 -11.73 -5.35
N PRO A 129 -1.18 -12.18 -5.23
CA PRO A 129 -2.35 -11.30 -5.34
C PRO A 129 -2.32 -10.23 -4.25
N THR A 130 -3.06 -9.14 -4.48
CA THR A 130 -3.40 -8.18 -3.44
C THR A 130 -4.33 -8.80 -2.41
N ASP A 131 -4.34 -8.27 -1.17
CA ASP A 131 -5.08 -8.88 -0.05
C ASP A 131 -6.58 -9.10 -0.41
N ASN A 132 -7.21 -8.16 -1.14
CA ASN A 132 -8.62 -8.24 -1.56
C ASN A 132 -8.89 -9.19 -2.76
N ALA A 133 -7.84 -9.76 -3.36
CA ALA A 133 -7.93 -10.61 -4.56
C ALA A 133 -7.48 -12.07 -4.31
N VAL A 134 -7.09 -12.41 -3.08
CA VAL A 134 -6.57 -13.75 -2.72
C VAL A 134 -7.58 -14.85 -3.06
N GLU A 135 -8.82 -14.75 -2.57
CA GLU A 135 -9.85 -15.77 -2.78
C GLU A 135 -10.15 -15.99 -4.27
N PHE A 136 -10.23 -14.90 -5.05
CA PHE A 136 -10.40 -14.96 -6.50
C PHE A 136 -9.24 -15.67 -7.19
N TYR A 137 -8.01 -15.32 -6.82
CA TYR A 137 -6.81 -15.88 -7.40
C TYR A 137 -6.73 -17.39 -7.14
N GLU A 138 -6.92 -17.81 -5.89
CA GLU A 138 -6.90 -19.22 -5.50
C GLU A 138 -7.98 -20.01 -6.23
N PHE A 139 -9.19 -19.45 -6.33
CA PHE A 139 -10.30 -20.08 -7.05
C PHE A 139 -10.00 -20.26 -8.54
N ILE A 140 -9.60 -19.20 -9.25
CA ILE A 140 -9.48 -19.24 -10.71
C ILE A 140 -8.23 -19.99 -11.19
N THR A 141 -7.16 -19.99 -10.39
CA THR A 141 -5.90 -20.65 -10.72
C THR A 141 -5.79 -22.07 -10.17
N GLY A 142 -6.75 -22.51 -9.36
CA GLY A 142 -6.81 -23.85 -8.78
C GLY A 142 -6.97 -24.96 -9.82
N ASP A 143 -6.59 -26.18 -9.44
CA ASP A 143 -6.68 -27.35 -10.32
C ASP A 143 -8.12 -27.93 -10.40
N ASP A 144 -8.89 -27.83 -9.32
CA ASP A 144 -10.26 -28.35 -9.18
C ASP A 144 -11.28 -27.21 -9.03
N VAL A 145 -11.46 -26.41 -10.08
CA VAL A 145 -12.43 -25.30 -10.09
C VAL A 145 -13.84 -25.82 -10.34
N SER A 146 -14.76 -25.56 -9.41
CA SER A 146 -16.18 -25.93 -9.55
C SER A 146 -17.01 -24.67 -9.77
N PHE A 147 -17.59 -24.54 -10.96
CA PHE A 147 -18.51 -23.46 -11.30
C PHE A 147 -19.97 -23.89 -11.19
N SER A 148 -20.88 -22.91 -11.16
CA SER A 148 -22.29 -23.10 -10.83
C SER A 148 -23.10 -23.91 -11.85
N GLU A 149 -22.85 -23.71 -13.15
CA GLU A 149 -23.52 -24.40 -14.26
C GLU A 149 -22.74 -25.65 -14.72
N GLY A 150 -21.45 -25.74 -14.41
CA GLY A 150 -20.62 -26.92 -14.71
C GLY A 150 -20.37 -27.15 -16.21
N SER A 151 -20.32 -26.06 -16.99
CA SER A 151 -20.03 -26.09 -18.43
C SER A 151 -18.61 -26.59 -18.73
N ASP A 152 -18.37 -27.11 -19.94
CA ASP A 152 -17.03 -27.46 -20.44
C ASP A 152 -16.84 -27.00 -21.90
N PRO A 153 -15.98 -26.00 -22.18
CA PRO A 153 -15.19 -25.22 -21.23
C PRO A 153 -16.06 -24.36 -20.29
N ALA A 154 -15.65 -24.25 -19.02
CA ALA A 154 -16.45 -23.61 -17.98
C ALA A 154 -16.82 -22.15 -18.28
N LEU A 155 -15.89 -21.36 -18.80
CA LEU A 155 -16.07 -19.92 -19.00
C LEU A 155 -16.29 -19.54 -20.46
N GLN A 156 -16.80 -20.46 -21.29
CA GLN A 156 -16.95 -20.25 -22.74
C GLN A 156 -17.74 -18.99 -23.16
N ASN A 157 -18.65 -18.51 -22.30
CA ASN A 157 -19.46 -17.31 -22.55
C ASN A 157 -18.83 -16.02 -22.03
N LEU A 158 -17.83 -16.11 -21.15
CA LEU A 158 -17.23 -14.96 -20.50
C LEU A 158 -16.38 -14.17 -21.50
N ASN A 159 -16.81 -12.95 -21.81
CA ASN A 159 -15.96 -11.98 -22.51
C ASN A 159 -15.24 -11.12 -21.48
N TYR A 160 -13.93 -10.96 -21.62
CA TYR A 160 -13.17 -10.16 -20.67
C TYR A 160 -12.01 -9.36 -21.26
N VAL A 161 -11.60 -8.33 -20.53
CA VAL A 161 -10.35 -7.59 -20.72
C VAL A 161 -9.53 -7.62 -19.42
N ALA A 162 -8.22 -7.44 -19.51
CA ALA A 162 -7.36 -7.45 -18.33
C ALA A 162 -6.25 -6.39 -18.43
N PHE A 163 -5.94 -5.77 -17.29
CA PHE A 163 -4.79 -4.88 -17.12
C PHE A 163 -4.09 -5.15 -15.80
N GLY A 164 -2.77 -5.33 -15.85
CA GLY A 164 -1.92 -5.54 -14.69
C GLY A 164 -1.23 -4.27 -14.23
N LEU A 165 -1.11 -4.09 -12.92
CA LEU A 165 -0.25 -3.08 -12.32
C LEU A 165 0.92 -3.80 -11.65
N GLY A 166 2.13 -3.60 -12.19
CA GLY A 166 3.34 -4.19 -11.66
C GLY A 166 4.47 -3.17 -11.54
N ASN A 167 5.61 -3.65 -11.07
CA ASN A 167 6.84 -2.87 -10.99
C ASN A 167 8.01 -3.76 -11.46
N ASN A 168 8.71 -3.36 -12.53
CA ASN A 168 9.77 -4.16 -13.14
C ASN A 168 11.01 -4.33 -12.27
N THR A 169 11.11 -3.62 -11.13
CA THR A 169 12.21 -3.76 -10.19
C THR A 169 12.07 -5.03 -9.36
N TYR A 170 10.87 -5.61 -9.31
CA TYR A 170 10.56 -6.87 -8.64
C TYR A 170 10.69 -8.06 -9.61
N GLU A 171 11.09 -9.23 -9.09
CA GLU A 171 11.29 -10.44 -9.90
C GLU A 171 10.00 -10.90 -10.60
N HIS A 172 8.87 -10.83 -9.89
CA HIS A 172 7.57 -11.31 -10.35
C HIS A 172 6.71 -10.20 -10.98
N TYR A 173 7.32 -9.42 -11.88
CA TYR A 173 6.65 -8.33 -12.60
C TYR A 173 5.35 -8.79 -13.30
N ASN A 174 4.22 -8.14 -12.95
CA ASN A 174 2.88 -8.40 -13.49
C ASN A 174 2.41 -9.87 -13.42
N SER A 175 2.94 -10.67 -12.49
CA SER A 175 2.57 -12.10 -12.34
C SER A 175 1.07 -12.32 -12.16
N MET A 176 0.39 -11.44 -11.40
CA MET A 176 -1.02 -11.57 -11.06
C MET A 176 -1.90 -11.58 -12.31
N VAL A 177 -1.78 -10.54 -13.15
CA VAL A 177 -2.57 -10.46 -14.39
C VAL A 177 -2.22 -11.58 -15.35
N ARG A 178 -0.94 -11.94 -15.48
CA ARG A 178 -0.48 -13.02 -16.38
C ARG A 178 -1.04 -14.38 -15.99
N ASN A 179 -1.05 -14.69 -14.69
CA ASN A 179 -1.55 -15.95 -14.18
C ASN A 179 -3.08 -16.03 -14.31
N VAL A 180 -3.79 -14.95 -13.97
CA VAL A 180 -5.26 -14.89 -14.11
C VAL A 180 -5.67 -14.97 -15.59
N ASP A 181 -5.03 -14.21 -16.47
CA ASP A 181 -5.27 -14.24 -17.91
C ASP A 181 -5.06 -15.64 -18.49
N LYS A 182 -3.95 -16.30 -18.12
CA LYS A 182 -3.66 -17.67 -18.53
C LYS A 182 -4.72 -18.66 -18.02
N ALA A 183 -5.16 -18.50 -16.77
CA ALA A 183 -6.18 -19.37 -16.17
C ALA A 183 -7.55 -19.18 -16.83
N LEU A 184 -7.99 -17.94 -17.02
CA LEU A 184 -9.24 -17.61 -17.72
C LEU A 184 -9.26 -18.17 -19.14
N GLN A 185 -8.17 -18.02 -19.90
CA GLN A 185 -8.06 -18.61 -21.24
C GLN A 185 -8.08 -20.14 -21.21
N LYS A 186 -7.41 -20.79 -20.25
CA LYS A 186 -7.45 -22.25 -20.06
C LYS A 186 -8.88 -22.74 -19.78
N LEU A 187 -9.68 -21.95 -19.08
CA LEU A 187 -11.08 -22.23 -18.76
C LEU A 187 -12.06 -21.88 -19.90
N GLY A 188 -11.56 -21.36 -21.04
CA GLY A 188 -12.35 -21.07 -22.24
C GLY A 188 -12.91 -19.66 -22.35
N ALA A 189 -12.52 -18.74 -21.46
CA ALA A 189 -12.96 -17.35 -21.54
C ALA A 189 -12.38 -16.62 -22.76
N ASN A 190 -13.15 -15.68 -23.32
CA ASN A 190 -12.82 -14.94 -24.53
C ASN A 190 -12.17 -13.60 -24.18
N ARG A 191 -10.85 -13.51 -24.30
CA ARG A 191 -10.14 -12.24 -24.11
C ARG A 191 -10.38 -11.29 -25.29
N ILE A 192 -10.74 -10.05 -24.99
CA ILE A 192 -10.89 -8.96 -25.95
C ILE A 192 -9.64 -8.08 -25.88
N GLY A 193 -8.96 -7.91 -27.02
CA GLY A 193 -7.69 -7.20 -27.09
C GLY A 193 -6.54 -7.94 -26.38
N GLU A 194 -5.49 -7.18 -26.07
CA GLU A 194 -4.34 -7.67 -25.30
C GLU A 194 -4.53 -7.42 -23.80
N ALA A 195 -3.98 -8.31 -22.96
CA ALA A 195 -3.83 -8.03 -21.54
C ALA A 195 -2.73 -6.97 -21.38
N GLY A 196 -3.08 -5.82 -20.81
CA GLY A 196 -2.12 -4.72 -20.61
C GLY A 196 -1.28 -4.91 -19.35
N GLU A 197 -0.12 -4.27 -19.32
CA GLU A 197 0.82 -4.30 -18.20
C GLU A 197 1.39 -2.89 -17.97
N GLY A 198 1.16 -2.34 -16.80
CA GLY A 198 1.77 -1.07 -16.36
C GLY A 198 3.01 -1.28 -15.49
N ASP A 199 3.95 -0.34 -15.58
CA ASP A 199 5.23 -0.39 -14.88
C ASP A 199 5.46 0.82 -13.97
N ASP A 200 5.33 0.59 -12.66
CA ASP A 200 5.57 1.62 -11.64
C ASP A 200 7.08 1.86 -11.43
N GLY A 201 7.92 0.85 -11.69
CA GLY A 201 9.38 0.94 -11.52
C GLY A 201 10.04 1.89 -12.51
N ALA A 202 9.49 1.95 -13.73
CA ALA A 202 9.87 2.94 -14.74
C ALA A 202 9.19 4.31 -14.52
N GLY A 203 8.24 4.41 -13.59
CA GLY A 203 7.41 5.60 -13.40
C GLY A 203 6.46 5.87 -14.59
N THR A 204 6.11 4.82 -15.36
CA THR A 204 5.30 4.93 -16.59
C THR A 204 3.88 4.39 -16.43
N MET A 205 3.52 3.84 -15.26
CA MET A 205 2.22 3.24 -14.95
C MET A 205 0.98 3.95 -15.55
N GLU A 206 0.89 5.28 -15.45
CA GLU A 206 -0.22 6.07 -16.03
C GLU A 206 -0.18 6.06 -17.57
N GLU A 207 1.00 6.19 -18.16
CA GLU A 207 1.17 6.23 -19.61
C GLU A 207 1.02 4.86 -20.25
N ASP A 208 1.45 3.80 -19.57
CA ASP A 208 1.25 2.41 -20.00
C ASP A 208 -0.25 2.07 -20.02
N PHE A 209 -0.98 2.48 -18.98
CA PHE A 209 -2.43 2.35 -18.92
C PHE A 209 -3.11 3.11 -20.07
N LEU A 210 -2.75 4.38 -20.30
CA LEU A 210 -3.32 5.17 -21.38
C LEU A 210 -3.01 4.58 -22.77
N ALA A 211 -1.78 4.08 -22.98
CA ALA A 211 -1.37 3.45 -24.23
C ALA A 211 -2.10 2.14 -24.52
N TRP A 212 -2.41 1.35 -23.49
CA TRP A 212 -3.20 0.13 -23.60
C TRP A 212 -4.70 0.40 -23.80
N LYS A 213 -5.22 1.40 -23.10
CA LYS A 213 -6.65 1.67 -22.97
C LYS A 213 -7.33 1.98 -24.30
N ASP A 214 -6.72 2.79 -25.16
CA ASP A 214 -7.36 3.22 -26.41
C ASP A 214 -7.46 2.08 -27.44
N PRO A 215 -6.41 1.26 -27.70
CA PRO A 215 -6.54 0.03 -28.49
C PRO A 215 -7.53 -0.98 -27.90
N MET A 216 -7.56 -1.11 -26.56
CA MET A 216 -8.53 -1.98 -25.89
C MET A 216 -9.96 -1.55 -26.16
N TRP A 217 -10.27 -0.26 -26.02
CA TRP A 217 -11.61 0.27 -26.31
C TRP A 217 -12.02 0.05 -27.76
N ALA A 218 -11.11 0.20 -28.72
CA ALA A 218 -11.38 -0.08 -30.13
C ALA A 218 -11.75 -1.56 -30.35
N ALA A 219 -11.00 -2.49 -29.76
CA ALA A 219 -11.28 -3.93 -29.84
C ALA A 219 -12.62 -4.29 -29.16
N LEU A 220 -12.92 -3.67 -28.02
CA LEU A 220 -14.18 -3.87 -27.31
C LEU A 220 -15.38 -3.35 -28.10
N ALA A 221 -15.26 -2.16 -28.67
CA ALA A 221 -16.32 -1.58 -29.49
C ALA A 221 -16.61 -2.44 -30.73
N GLU A 222 -15.57 -2.95 -31.40
CA GLU A 222 -15.74 -3.87 -32.53
C GLU A 222 -16.42 -5.18 -32.11
N LYS A 223 -15.96 -5.80 -31.03
CA LYS A 223 -16.46 -7.10 -30.57
C LYS A 223 -17.90 -7.03 -30.06
N MET A 224 -18.24 -5.96 -29.35
CA MET A 224 -19.54 -5.79 -28.70
C MET A 224 -20.53 -4.95 -29.52
N GLY A 225 -20.11 -4.41 -30.67
CA GLY A 225 -20.94 -3.56 -31.53
C GLY A 225 -21.30 -2.22 -30.88
N LEU A 226 -20.37 -1.60 -30.15
CA LEU A 226 -20.58 -0.34 -29.44
C LEU A 226 -20.35 0.85 -30.37
N GLU A 227 -21.19 1.88 -30.26
CA GLU A 227 -21.00 3.15 -30.97
C GLU A 227 -20.26 4.14 -30.08
N GLU A 228 -19.16 4.71 -30.60
CA GLU A 228 -18.41 5.76 -29.91
C GLU A 228 -19.12 7.12 -29.98
N ARG A 229 -19.13 7.83 -28.86
CA ARG A 229 -19.76 9.13 -28.66
C ARG A 229 -18.75 10.13 -28.08
N GLU A 230 -19.00 11.42 -28.31
CA GLU A 230 -18.23 12.47 -27.65
C GLU A 230 -18.46 12.40 -26.14
N ALA A 231 -17.37 12.27 -25.37
CA ALA A 231 -17.43 12.16 -23.93
C ALA A 231 -17.88 13.48 -23.30
N VAL A 232 -19.05 13.48 -22.66
CA VAL A 232 -19.52 14.57 -21.82
C VAL A 232 -19.34 14.18 -20.36
N TYR A 233 -18.93 15.13 -19.52
CA TYR A 233 -18.85 14.89 -18.09
C TYR A 233 -20.25 14.68 -17.51
N GLU A 234 -20.50 13.47 -17.03
CA GLU A 234 -21.70 13.11 -16.27
C GLU A 234 -21.30 12.81 -14.82
N PRO A 235 -21.80 13.58 -13.83
CA PRO A 235 -21.43 13.37 -12.45
C PRO A 235 -21.95 12.02 -11.93
N THR A 236 -21.07 11.26 -11.30
CA THR A 236 -21.44 10.06 -10.53
C THR A 236 -22.05 10.45 -9.17
N PHE A 237 -21.64 11.60 -8.63
CA PHE A 237 -22.10 12.09 -7.35
C PHE A 237 -22.79 13.46 -7.42
N GLY A 238 -23.93 13.58 -6.76
CA GLY A 238 -24.63 14.84 -6.52
C GLY A 238 -24.20 15.47 -5.21
N ILE A 239 -24.04 16.80 -5.22
CA ILE A 239 -23.71 17.60 -4.03
C ILE A 239 -24.95 18.37 -3.61
N VAL A 240 -25.35 18.22 -2.36
CA VAL A 240 -26.52 18.89 -1.79
C VAL A 240 -26.09 19.72 -0.59
N ASP A 241 -26.22 21.04 -0.68
CA ASP A 241 -26.01 21.93 0.46
C ASP A 241 -26.98 21.63 1.59
N ARG A 242 -26.48 21.69 2.83
CA ARG A 242 -27.24 21.47 4.06
C ARG A 242 -27.24 22.75 4.89
N GLU A 243 -27.98 23.74 4.44
CA GLU A 243 -28.04 25.08 5.07
C GLU A 243 -28.47 25.06 6.54
N ASN A 244 -29.20 24.01 6.97
CA ASN A 244 -29.65 23.83 8.35
C ASN A 244 -28.62 23.14 9.26
N LEU A 245 -27.50 22.67 8.71
CA LEU A 245 -26.42 22.01 9.45
C LEU A 245 -25.19 22.92 9.52
N THR A 246 -24.44 22.80 10.61
CA THR A 246 -23.19 23.54 10.82
C THR A 246 -22.08 22.55 11.19
N VAL A 247 -20.84 23.02 11.28
CA VAL A 247 -19.71 22.22 11.76
C VAL A 247 -19.93 21.68 13.18
N ASP A 248 -20.78 22.33 13.98
CA ASP A 248 -21.07 21.91 15.36
C ASP A 248 -22.15 20.83 15.43
N SER A 249 -22.95 20.63 14.38
CA SER A 249 -24.01 19.62 14.31
C SER A 249 -23.44 18.21 14.50
N PRO A 250 -23.98 17.37 15.41
CA PRO A 250 -23.36 16.11 15.81
C PRO A 250 -23.29 15.06 14.69
N GLU A 251 -24.16 15.12 13.69
CA GLU A 251 -24.18 14.22 12.54
C GLU A 251 -23.19 14.60 11.42
N VAL A 252 -22.56 15.78 11.51
CA VAL A 252 -21.64 16.29 10.49
C VAL A 252 -20.23 15.79 10.78
N TYR A 253 -19.69 15.06 9.80
CA TYR A 253 -18.30 14.60 9.79
C TYR A 253 -17.38 15.78 9.46
N LEU A 254 -16.27 15.92 10.20
CA LEU A 254 -15.22 16.91 9.97
C LEU A 254 -13.89 16.26 9.58
N GLY A 255 -13.92 14.97 9.25
CA GLY A 255 -12.74 14.15 8.92
C GLY A 255 -12.66 12.84 9.69
N GLU A 256 -13.63 12.53 10.56
CA GLU A 256 -13.66 11.25 11.27
C GLU A 256 -13.75 10.07 10.28
N PRO A 257 -12.96 8.99 10.49
CA PRO A 257 -12.90 7.87 9.54
C PRO A 257 -14.25 7.17 9.31
N ASN A 258 -15.06 7.04 10.36
CA ASN A 258 -16.35 6.34 10.30
C ASN A 258 -17.29 6.84 11.41
N LYS A 259 -18.52 6.31 11.41
CA LYS A 259 -19.59 6.69 12.36
C LYS A 259 -19.19 6.49 13.83
N MET A 260 -18.48 5.41 14.15
CA MET A 260 -18.05 5.15 15.53
C MET A 260 -17.03 6.19 16.01
N HIS A 261 -16.18 6.66 15.11
CA HIS A 261 -15.26 7.74 15.39
C HIS A 261 -15.97 9.07 15.60
N LEU A 262 -16.99 9.39 14.79
CA LEU A 262 -17.84 10.57 14.97
C LEU A 262 -18.50 10.57 16.37
N GLU A 263 -19.12 9.45 16.74
CA GLU A 263 -19.85 9.29 18.00
C GLU A 263 -18.95 9.08 19.24
N GLY A 264 -17.65 8.83 19.05
CA GLY A 264 -16.72 8.55 20.16
C GLY A 264 -16.90 7.15 20.76
N THR A 265 -17.43 6.21 19.99
CA THR A 265 -17.78 4.84 20.40
C THR A 265 -16.88 3.78 19.78
N ALA A 266 -15.82 4.19 19.06
CA ALA A 266 -14.90 3.29 18.36
C ALA A 266 -14.30 2.22 19.30
N LYS A 267 -14.48 0.96 18.91
CA LYS A 267 -13.91 -0.23 19.55
C LYS A 267 -13.38 -1.14 18.44
N GLY A 268 -12.44 -2.03 18.79
CA GLY A 268 -11.90 -2.96 17.82
C GLY A 268 -12.91 -4.00 17.33
N PRO A 269 -12.56 -4.79 16.30
CA PRO A 269 -11.22 -4.88 15.70
C PRO A 269 -10.81 -3.61 14.96
N PHE A 270 -9.54 -3.23 15.08
CA PHE A 270 -8.98 -2.07 14.41
C PHE A 270 -8.25 -2.52 13.14
N ASN A 271 -8.56 -1.87 12.02
CA ASN A 271 -8.12 -2.26 10.68
C ASN A 271 -8.20 -1.07 9.70
N SER A 272 -8.11 -1.33 8.40
CA SER A 272 -8.23 -0.35 7.31
C SER A 272 -9.58 0.38 7.24
N HIS A 273 -10.63 -0.11 7.87
CA HIS A 273 -11.97 0.50 7.89
C HIS A 273 -12.30 1.17 9.24
N ASN A 274 -11.56 0.77 10.28
CA ASN A 274 -11.73 1.23 11.64
C ASN A 274 -10.36 1.41 12.28
N PRO A 275 -9.63 2.51 11.97
CA PRO A 275 -8.31 2.73 12.55
C PRO A 275 -8.42 3.00 14.05
N TYR A 276 -7.35 2.74 14.79
CA TYR A 276 -7.21 3.18 16.18
C TYR A 276 -6.59 4.57 16.21
N ILE A 277 -7.22 5.54 16.86
CA ILE A 277 -6.61 6.85 17.12
C ILE A 277 -5.61 6.68 18.27
N ALA A 278 -4.35 6.47 17.93
CA ALA A 278 -3.30 6.09 18.88
C ALA A 278 -2.51 7.30 19.38
N PRO A 279 -2.24 7.41 20.70
CA PRO A 279 -1.33 8.42 21.22
C PRO A 279 0.11 8.16 20.77
N ILE A 280 0.86 9.22 20.52
CA ILE A 280 2.30 9.16 20.31
C ILE A 280 2.98 9.30 21.68
N ALA A 281 3.61 8.23 22.14
CA ALA A 281 4.27 8.18 23.45
C ALA A 281 5.58 8.97 23.45
N GLU A 282 6.37 8.85 22.39
CA GLU A 282 7.69 9.48 22.27
C GLU A 282 8.03 9.70 20.79
N SER A 283 8.76 10.76 20.49
CA SER A 283 9.35 10.97 19.17
C SER A 283 10.65 11.75 19.27
N ARG A 284 11.63 11.38 18.45
CA ARG A 284 12.94 12.04 18.41
C ARG A 284 13.55 12.04 17.02
N GLU A 285 14.45 12.98 16.79
CA GLU A 285 15.30 13.02 15.60
C GLU A 285 16.40 11.95 15.70
N LEU A 286 16.67 11.26 14.61
CA LEU A 286 17.72 10.24 14.49
C LEU A 286 18.91 10.73 13.68
N PHE A 287 18.75 11.75 12.84
CA PHE A 287 19.87 12.34 12.11
C PHE A 287 20.46 13.54 12.86
N SER A 288 21.76 13.73 12.73
CA SER A 288 22.45 14.97 13.11
C SER A 288 22.67 15.90 11.91
N ALA A 289 22.35 15.42 10.69
CA ALA A 289 22.34 16.21 9.47
C ALA A 289 21.38 17.42 9.57
N LYS A 290 21.73 18.52 8.90
CA LYS A 290 20.92 19.76 8.92
C LYS A 290 19.95 19.88 7.75
N ASP A 291 20.22 19.17 6.66
CA ASP A 291 19.49 19.22 5.39
C ASP A 291 18.48 18.08 5.23
N ARG A 292 18.48 17.11 6.15
CA ARG A 292 17.62 15.92 6.12
C ARG A 292 17.24 15.52 7.54
N ASN A 293 16.07 14.95 7.67
CA ASN A 293 15.53 14.48 8.95
C ASN A 293 15.16 12.99 8.82
N CYS A 294 15.32 12.25 9.90
CA CYS A 294 14.73 10.93 10.08
C CYS A 294 14.25 10.81 11.51
N ILE A 295 12.98 10.49 11.68
CA ILE A 295 12.37 10.43 13.00
C ILE A 295 12.23 8.98 13.46
N HIS A 296 12.42 8.80 14.76
CA HIS A 296 11.83 7.70 15.50
C HIS A 296 10.54 8.18 16.14
N MET A 297 9.52 7.33 16.14
CA MET A 297 8.26 7.61 16.83
C MET A 297 7.69 6.33 17.41
N ASP A 298 7.25 6.41 18.66
CA ASP A 298 6.59 5.35 19.40
C ASP A 298 5.09 5.62 19.48
N VAL A 299 4.31 4.72 18.90
CA VAL A 299 2.85 4.72 18.94
C VAL A 299 2.39 3.81 20.06
N ASP A 300 1.63 4.35 21.02
CA ASP A 300 1.08 3.60 22.14
C ASP A 300 -0.21 2.87 21.74
N ILE A 301 -0.24 1.56 21.96
CA ILE A 301 -1.40 0.71 21.74
C ILE A 301 -1.89 0.07 23.05
N ASN A 302 -1.51 0.62 24.20
CA ASN A 302 -2.14 0.30 25.47
C ASN A 302 -3.63 0.70 25.46
N GLY A 303 -4.44 -0.06 26.20
CA GLY A 303 -5.87 0.22 26.32
C GLY A 303 -6.72 -0.15 25.11
N CYS A 304 -6.11 -0.65 24.02
CA CYS A 304 -6.82 -1.16 22.85
C CYS A 304 -6.50 -2.66 22.59
N ASN A 305 -7.26 -3.29 21.70
CA ASN A 305 -7.08 -4.69 21.32
C ASN A 305 -6.16 -4.90 20.11
N LEU A 306 -5.42 -3.87 19.68
CA LEU A 306 -4.37 -4.06 18.68
C LEU A 306 -3.23 -4.91 19.26
N SER A 307 -2.69 -5.75 18.39
CA SER A 307 -1.50 -6.56 18.61
C SER A 307 -0.67 -6.56 17.33
N TYR A 308 0.64 -6.74 17.48
CA TYR A 308 1.55 -6.86 16.37
C TYR A 308 2.60 -7.94 16.67
N GLN A 309 3.21 -8.45 15.62
CA GLN A 309 4.39 -9.29 15.67
C GLN A 309 5.58 -8.52 15.12
N THR A 310 6.76 -8.82 15.63
CA THR A 310 8.01 -8.28 15.11
C THR A 310 8.11 -8.54 13.60
N GLY A 311 8.42 -7.50 12.81
CA GLY A 311 8.45 -7.55 11.35
C GLY A 311 7.12 -7.30 10.64
N ASP A 312 6.04 -7.00 11.38
CA ASP A 312 4.80 -6.45 10.81
C ASP A 312 4.97 -4.99 10.34
N HIS A 313 3.95 -4.48 9.66
CA HIS A 313 3.84 -3.08 9.28
C HIS A 313 2.78 -2.36 10.11
N ILE A 314 2.97 -1.06 10.31
CA ILE A 314 1.93 -0.16 10.82
C ILE A 314 1.56 0.83 9.73
N ALA A 315 0.26 0.97 9.48
CA ALA A 315 -0.28 1.97 8.58
C ALA A 315 -0.61 3.25 9.36
N ILE A 316 -0.06 4.37 8.91
CA ILE A 316 -0.33 5.71 9.45
C ILE A 316 -1.31 6.41 8.52
N TRP A 317 -2.39 6.95 9.07
CA TRP A 317 -3.38 7.73 8.32
C TRP A 317 -2.99 9.21 8.34
N PRO A 318 -2.53 9.78 7.22
CA PRO A 318 -2.06 11.14 7.20
C PRO A 318 -3.22 12.13 7.00
N THR A 319 -2.90 13.41 7.04
CA THR A 319 -3.79 14.50 6.62
C THR A 319 -3.03 15.45 5.71
N ASN A 320 -3.71 16.06 4.75
CA ASN A 320 -3.11 17.06 3.88
C ASN A 320 -2.69 18.31 4.68
N SER A 321 -1.58 18.92 4.27
CA SER A 321 -1.11 20.16 4.88
C SER A 321 -2.09 21.31 4.60
N GLY A 322 -2.33 22.17 5.58
CA GLY A 322 -3.33 23.24 5.47
C GLY A 322 -3.11 24.19 4.31
N ASP A 323 -1.88 24.48 3.92
CA ASP A 323 -1.64 25.36 2.77
C ASP A 323 -1.93 24.68 1.42
N GLU A 324 -1.79 23.36 1.30
CA GLU A 324 -2.23 22.67 0.07
C GLU A 324 -3.75 22.59 0.03
N VAL A 325 -4.41 22.40 1.18
CA VAL A 325 -5.88 22.49 1.29
C VAL A 325 -6.38 23.90 0.93
N ASP A 326 -5.73 24.94 1.47
CA ASP A 326 -6.07 26.32 1.20
C ASP A 326 -5.82 26.66 -0.26
N ARG A 327 -4.69 26.26 -0.85
CA ARG A 327 -4.39 26.44 -2.28
C ARG A 327 -5.47 25.77 -3.15
N PHE A 328 -5.83 24.52 -2.82
CA PHE A 328 -6.82 23.77 -3.57
C PHE A 328 -8.20 24.43 -3.51
N LEU A 329 -8.70 24.76 -2.32
CA LEU A 329 -10.00 25.42 -2.15
C LEU A 329 -10.01 26.83 -2.75
N ASP A 330 -8.90 27.55 -2.68
CA ASP A 330 -8.77 28.89 -3.24
C ASP A 330 -8.78 28.89 -4.77
N ILE A 331 -8.07 27.97 -5.44
CA ILE A 331 -8.02 27.95 -6.91
C ILE A 331 -9.38 27.59 -7.53
N ILE A 332 -10.21 26.80 -6.84
CA ILE A 332 -11.56 26.42 -7.31
C ILE A 332 -12.67 27.34 -6.76
N GLY A 333 -12.31 28.40 -6.02
CA GLY A 333 -13.27 29.39 -5.49
C GLY A 333 -14.15 28.90 -4.33
N LEU A 334 -13.71 27.89 -3.58
CA LEU A 334 -14.43 27.34 -2.42
C LEU A 334 -13.82 27.73 -1.07
N LYS A 335 -12.79 28.58 -1.02
CA LYS A 335 -12.13 29.01 0.22
C LYS A 335 -13.09 29.56 1.28
N GLU A 336 -13.97 30.49 0.89
CA GLU A 336 -14.95 31.10 1.81
C GLU A 336 -16.10 30.14 2.16
N LYS A 337 -16.29 29.07 1.37
CA LYS A 337 -17.31 28.03 1.57
C LYS A 337 -16.75 26.78 2.26
N ARG A 338 -15.50 26.79 2.71
CA ARG A 338 -14.81 25.57 3.18
C ARG A 338 -15.56 24.83 4.29
N ASN A 339 -16.27 25.56 5.15
CA ASN A 339 -17.03 25.03 6.28
C ASN A 339 -18.51 24.81 5.97
N ASN A 340 -18.97 25.07 4.74
CA ASN A 340 -20.34 24.75 4.34
C ASN A 340 -20.54 23.24 4.43
N VAL A 341 -21.65 22.85 5.04
CA VAL A 341 -22.02 21.44 5.18
C VAL A 341 -22.74 21.00 3.91
N ILE A 342 -22.27 19.90 3.33
CA ILE A 342 -22.80 19.28 2.13
C ILE A 342 -23.09 17.80 2.37
N SER A 343 -24.04 17.26 1.64
CA SER A 343 -24.22 15.81 1.48
C SER A 343 -23.82 15.39 0.08
N ILE A 344 -23.00 14.35 0.00
CA ILE A 344 -22.73 13.64 -1.24
C ILE A 344 -23.76 12.53 -1.41
N LYS A 345 -24.38 12.44 -2.58
CA LYS A 345 -25.32 11.38 -2.95
C LYS A 345 -24.82 10.67 -4.19
N ALA A 346 -24.80 9.35 -4.17
CA ALA A 346 -24.63 8.56 -5.38
C ALA A 346 -25.82 8.82 -6.32
N LEU A 347 -25.52 9.18 -7.58
CA LEU A 347 -26.52 9.32 -8.64
C LEU A 347 -26.73 8.00 -9.39
N GLU A 348 -25.76 7.08 -9.27
CA GLU A 348 -25.80 5.73 -9.81
C GLU A 348 -26.03 4.68 -8.71
N PRO A 349 -26.84 3.62 -8.94
CA PRO A 349 -27.15 2.60 -7.93
C PRO A 349 -25.92 1.83 -7.38
N THR A 350 -24.90 1.67 -8.20
CA THR A 350 -23.67 0.92 -7.87
C THR A 350 -22.57 1.82 -7.31
N ALA A 351 -22.70 3.15 -7.43
CA ALA A 351 -21.71 4.07 -6.92
C ALA A 351 -21.75 4.15 -5.39
N LYS A 352 -20.59 4.03 -4.76
CA LYS A 352 -20.41 4.20 -3.31
C LYS A 352 -19.75 5.54 -3.05
N VAL A 353 -20.34 6.34 -2.16
CA VAL A 353 -19.70 7.58 -1.70
C VAL A 353 -18.41 7.18 -0.96
N PRO A 354 -17.24 7.71 -1.35
CA PRO A 354 -15.94 7.20 -0.89
C PRO A 354 -15.56 7.59 0.55
N PHE A 355 -16.38 8.42 1.20
CA PHE A 355 -16.16 8.92 2.56
C PHE A 355 -17.49 9.22 3.27
N PRO A 356 -17.51 9.34 4.61
CA PRO A 356 -18.71 9.67 5.36
C PRO A 356 -19.33 11.03 4.99
N THR A 357 -20.67 11.10 5.01
CA THR A 357 -21.48 12.27 4.64
C THR A 357 -22.73 12.32 5.53
N PRO A 358 -23.25 13.50 5.96
CA PRO A 358 -22.87 14.87 5.57
C PRO A 358 -21.51 15.32 6.13
N THR A 359 -20.82 16.18 5.38
CA THR A 359 -19.44 16.63 5.70
C THR A 359 -19.20 18.05 5.15
N THR A 360 -17.98 18.57 5.25
CA THR A 360 -17.60 19.89 4.71
C THR A 360 -16.61 19.76 3.55
N TYR A 361 -16.51 20.80 2.71
CA TYR A 361 -15.48 20.87 1.67
C TYR A 361 -14.06 20.75 2.24
N ASP A 362 -13.80 21.42 3.38
CA ASP A 362 -12.52 21.32 4.08
C ASP A 362 -12.20 19.88 4.47
N ALA A 363 -13.14 19.18 5.11
CA ALA A 363 -12.94 17.82 5.58
C ALA A 363 -12.64 16.85 4.42
N ILE A 364 -13.35 16.98 3.31
CA ILE A 364 -13.10 16.18 2.10
C ILE A 364 -11.68 16.39 1.58
N VAL A 365 -11.30 17.66 1.35
CA VAL A 365 -9.98 18.00 0.79
C VAL A 365 -8.85 17.68 1.77
N ARG A 366 -9.09 17.78 3.08
CA ARG A 366 -8.06 17.61 4.11
C ARG A 366 -7.80 16.15 4.50
N TYR A 367 -8.84 15.33 4.52
CA TYR A 367 -8.77 13.97 5.08
C TYR A 367 -9.12 12.86 4.10
N HIS A 368 -9.75 13.18 2.97
CA HIS A 368 -10.31 12.14 2.09
C HIS A 368 -9.74 12.14 0.67
N LEU A 369 -9.20 13.25 0.15
CA LEU A 369 -8.65 13.32 -1.21
C LEU A 369 -7.12 13.46 -1.23
N GLU A 370 -6.45 12.75 -2.12
CA GLU A 370 -5.02 12.81 -2.37
C GLU A 370 -4.67 14.01 -3.28
N ILE A 371 -4.80 15.23 -2.76
CA ILE A 371 -4.61 16.48 -3.52
C ILE A 371 -3.14 16.80 -3.83
N CYS A 372 -2.19 16.05 -3.24
CA CYS A 372 -0.76 16.30 -3.35
C CYS A 372 -0.05 15.38 -4.36
N ALA A 373 -0.75 14.39 -4.92
CA ALA A 373 -0.18 13.49 -5.93
C ALA A 373 0.18 14.22 -7.23
N PRO A 374 1.11 13.68 -8.03
CA PRO A 374 1.29 14.08 -9.42
C PRO A 374 -0.04 14.06 -10.17
N VAL A 375 -0.29 15.09 -10.96
CA VAL A 375 -1.53 15.20 -11.74
C VAL A 375 -1.56 14.15 -12.86
N SER A 376 -2.72 13.52 -13.07
CA SER A 376 -2.95 12.59 -14.20
C SER A 376 -3.22 13.38 -15.49
N ARG A 377 -2.63 12.93 -16.60
CA ARG A 377 -2.88 13.50 -17.93
C ARG A 377 -4.34 13.32 -18.36
N GLN A 378 -4.92 12.16 -18.07
CA GLN A 378 -6.34 11.88 -18.34
C GLN A 378 -7.26 12.83 -17.57
N PHE A 379 -6.93 13.10 -16.30
CA PHE A 379 -7.72 14.02 -15.49
C PHE A 379 -7.62 15.47 -16.01
N VAL A 380 -6.44 15.89 -16.48
CA VAL A 380 -6.27 17.19 -17.16
C VAL A 380 -7.16 17.31 -18.40
N ALA A 381 -7.21 16.26 -19.24
CA ALA A 381 -8.09 16.24 -20.40
C ALA A 381 -9.56 16.41 -20.00
N THR A 382 -9.98 15.75 -18.92
CA THR A 382 -11.35 15.85 -18.37
C THR A 382 -11.67 17.27 -17.92
N LEU A 383 -10.72 17.95 -17.26
CA LEU A 383 -10.94 19.30 -16.72
C LEU A 383 -10.92 20.40 -17.79
N ALA A 384 -10.44 20.14 -19.00
CA ALA A 384 -10.37 21.12 -20.08
C ALA A 384 -11.74 21.74 -20.41
N ALA A 385 -12.82 20.97 -20.32
CA ALA A 385 -14.18 21.43 -20.58
C ALA A 385 -14.66 22.52 -19.60
N PHE A 386 -14.02 22.62 -18.42
CA PHE A 386 -14.37 23.57 -17.35
C PHE A 386 -13.39 24.74 -17.25
N ALA A 387 -12.52 24.91 -18.25
CA ALA A 387 -11.59 26.03 -18.30
C ALA A 387 -12.30 27.39 -18.19
N PRO A 388 -11.69 28.37 -17.50
CA PRO A 388 -12.28 29.70 -17.31
C PRO A 388 -12.39 30.50 -18.62
N ASN A 389 -11.55 30.21 -19.62
CA ASN A 389 -11.57 30.86 -20.93
C ASN A 389 -11.01 29.92 -22.04
N ASP A 390 -11.17 30.33 -23.31
CA ASP A 390 -10.79 29.52 -24.48
C ASP A 390 -9.27 29.29 -24.61
N GLU A 391 -8.44 30.24 -24.18
CA GLU A 391 -6.97 30.10 -24.21
C GLU A 391 -6.53 28.99 -23.25
N VAL A 392 -7.06 29.02 -22.03
CA VAL A 392 -6.81 28.01 -20.99
C VAL A 392 -7.39 26.65 -21.41
N LYS A 393 -8.56 26.63 -22.05
CA LYS A 393 -9.16 25.42 -22.60
C LYS A 393 -8.24 24.75 -23.62
N ALA A 394 -7.67 25.53 -24.55
CA ALA A 394 -6.75 25.03 -25.56
C ALA A 394 -5.46 24.47 -24.93
N GLU A 395 -4.91 25.13 -23.92
CA GLU A 395 -3.71 24.65 -23.22
C GLU A 395 -3.98 23.35 -22.43
N MET A 396 -5.10 23.26 -21.72
CA MET A 396 -5.50 22.01 -21.03
C MET A 396 -5.75 20.88 -22.02
N ALA A 397 -6.41 21.14 -23.14
CA ALA A 397 -6.66 20.14 -24.17
C ALA A 397 -5.32 19.60 -24.72
N ARG A 398 -4.36 20.49 -25.00
CA ARG A 398 -3.01 20.10 -25.44
C ARG A 398 -2.28 19.28 -24.39
N LEU A 399 -2.29 19.72 -23.12
CA LEU A 399 -1.71 18.97 -22.01
C LEU A 399 -2.35 17.58 -21.86
N GLY A 400 -3.65 17.45 -22.08
CA GLY A 400 -4.36 16.18 -22.03
C GLY A 400 -4.01 15.24 -23.19
N SER A 401 -3.75 15.77 -24.38
CA SER A 401 -3.55 14.98 -25.60
C SER A 401 -2.10 14.64 -25.92
N ASP A 402 -1.13 15.47 -25.51
CA ASP A 402 0.28 15.37 -25.90
C ASP A 402 1.13 14.93 -24.70
N LYS A 403 1.54 13.66 -24.70
CA LYS A 403 2.31 13.01 -23.62
C LYS A 403 3.63 13.73 -23.35
N GLU A 404 4.41 14.00 -24.39
CA GLU A 404 5.72 14.64 -24.26
C GLU A 404 5.58 16.08 -23.75
N TYR A 405 4.59 16.81 -24.27
CA TYR A 405 4.30 18.16 -23.80
C TYR A 405 3.88 18.16 -22.34
N PHE A 406 2.94 17.28 -21.96
CA PHE A 406 2.50 17.10 -20.59
C PHE A 406 3.68 16.84 -19.64
N HIS A 407 4.52 15.84 -19.96
CA HIS A 407 5.66 15.48 -19.14
C HIS A 407 6.65 16.66 -19.02
N SER A 408 6.95 17.35 -20.12
CA SER A 408 7.87 18.49 -20.12
C SER A 408 7.39 19.67 -19.26
N LYS A 409 6.07 19.84 -19.11
CA LYS A 409 5.46 20.96 -18.37
C LYS A 409 5.19 20.64 -16.91
N THR A 410 4.90 19.38 -16.58
CA THR A 410 4.44 18.98 -15.24
C THR A 410 5.50 18.21 -14.47
N GLY A 411 6.20 17.27 -15.12
CA GLY A 411 7.15 16.34 -14.51
C GLY A 411 8.27 17.03 -13.73
N PRO A 412 9.08 17.90 -14.38
CA PRO A 412 10.18 18.61 -13.71
C PRO A 412 9.77 19.46 -12.50
N HIS A 413 8.49 19.84 -12.41
CA HIS A 413 7.97 20.71 -11.35
C HIS A 413 7.16 19.98 -10.28
N PHE A 414 6.87 18.69 -10.46
CA PHE A 414 6.02 17.88 -9.58
C PHE A 414 4.69 18.57 -9.27
N TYR A 415 3.98 18.99 -10.32
CA TYR A 415 2.70 19.66 -10.13
C TYR A 415 1.64 18.70 -9.59
N ASN A 416 1.08 19.07 -8.45
CA ASN A 416 -0.23 18.62 -8.05
C ASN A 416 -1.32 19.40 -8.80
N ILE A 417 -2.56 18.92 -8.72
CA ILE A 417 -3.66 19.49 -9.50
C ILE A 417 -3.85 20.99 -9.26
N ALA A 418 -3.84 21.45 -8.01
CA ALA A 418 -4.08 22.86 -7.69
C ALA A 418 -2.99 23.78 -8.29
N ARG A 419 -1.73 23.32 -8.31
CA ARG A 419 -0.61 24.06 -8.90
C ARG A 419 -0.67 24.09 -10.41
N LEU A 420 -1.11 22.99 -11.04
CA LEU A 420 -1.34 22.97 -12.47
C LEU A 420 -2.43 23.98 -12.85
N LEU A 421 -3.58 23.95 -12.16
CA LEU A 421 -4.69 24.86 -12.41
C LEU A 421 -4.29 26.33 -12.21
N ASP A 422 -3.53 26.64 -11.15
CA ASP A 422 -2.99 27.97 -10.88
C ASP A 422 -2.02 28.43 -11.99
N THR A 423 -1.12 27.56 -12.42
CA THR A 423 -0.12 27.85 -13.46
C THR A 423 -0.77 28.06 -14.83
N VAL A 424 -1.64 27.14 -15.24
CA VAL A 424 -2.29 27.17 -16.56
C VAL A 424 -3.35 28.27 -16.60
N GLY A 425 -4.08 28.47 -15.50
CA GLY A 425 -5.10 29.52 -15.38
C GLY A 425 -4.54 30.95 -15.28
N LYS A 426 -3.22 31.13 -15.18
CA LYS A 426 -2.54 32.44 -15.12
C LYS A 426 -3.15 33.39 -14.07
N GLY A 427 -3.57 32.84 -12.92
CA GLY A 427 -4.20 33.57 -11.81
C GLY A 427 -5.73 33.61 -11.83
N GLU A 428 -6.38 33.08 -12.86
CA GLU A 428 -7.84 32.90 -12.88
C GLU A 428 -8.28 31.73 -11.99
N LYS A 429 -9.48 31.89 -11.38
CA LYS A 429 -10.10 30.85 -10.56
C LYS A 429 -10.92 29.90 -11.42
N TRP A 430 -10.88 28.62 -11.06
CA TRP A 430 -11.56 27.52 -11.76
C TRP A 430 -12.92 27.23 -11.11
N THR A 431 -13.78 28.23 -11.04
CA THR A 431 -15.10 28.12 -10.38
C THR A 431 -16.11 27.29 -11.15
N ASN A 432 -15.82 26.97 -12.41
CA ASN A 432 -16.70 26.20 -13.30
C ASN A 432 -16.53 24.69 -13.13
N ILE A 433 -15.47 24.23 -12.44
CA ILE A 433 -15.29 22.79 -12.19
C ILE A 433 -16.28 22.35 -11.11
N PRO A 434 -17.18 21.40 -11.40
CA PRO A 434 -18.06 20.85 -10.39
C PRO A 434 -17.21 20.07 -9.36
N PHE A 435 -17.46 20.28 -8.06
CA PHE A 435 -16.65 19.62 -7.03
C PHE A 435 -16.76 18.08 -7.06
N SER A 436 -17.83 17.54 -7.66
CA SER A 436 -17.97 16.10 -7.96
C SER A 436 -16.84 15.59 -8.85
N ALA A 437 -16.34 16.38 -9.80
CA ALA A 437 -15.23 15.98 -10.67
C ALA A 437 -13.94 15.71 -9.87
N PHE A 438 -13.72 16.42 -8.76
CA PHE A 438 -12.58 16.16 -7.88
C PHE A 438 -12.80 14.94 -6.97
N ILE A 439 -14.02 14.72 -6.48
CA ILE A 439 -14.36 13.48 -5.75
C ILE A 439 -14.15 12.26 -6.65
N GLU A 440 -14.41 12.42 -7.94
CA GLU A 440 -14.38 11.37 -8.94
C GLU A 440 -13.01 11.15 -9.57
N GLY A 441 -12.20 12.20 -9.74
CA GLY A 441 -10.95 12.16 -10.47
C GLY A 441 -9.69 12.16 -9.60
N LEU A 442 -9.83 12.37 -8.28
CA LEU A 442 -8.71 12.27 -7.34
C LEU A 442 -8.83 11.02 -6.50
N ASN A 443 -7.69 10.37 -6.27
CA ASN A 443 -7.61 9.21 -5.39
C ASN A 443 -7.98 9.57 -3.96
N LYS A 444 -8.45 8.57 -3.22
CA LYS A 444 -8.63 8.71 -1.76
C LYS A 444 -7.26 8.93 -1.11
N LEU A 445 -7.22 9.72 -0.04
CA LEU A 445 -6.01 9.87 0.76
C LEU A 445 -5.69 8.55 1.47
N GLN A 446 -4.60 7.90 1.07
CA GLN A 446 -4.26 6.56 1.54
C GLN A 446 -3.42 6.56 2.83
N PRO A 447 -3.57 5.56 3.71
CA PRO A 447 -2.60 5.28 4.76
C PRO A 447 -1.21 4.99 4.17
N ARG A 448 -0.15 5.33 4.90
CA ARG A 448 1.24 4.99 4.54
C ARG A 448 1.77 3.93 5.49
N TYR A 449 2.31 2.85 4.94
CA TYR A 449 2.88 1.75 5.70
C TYR A 449 4.33 2.04 6.10
N TYR A 450 4.68 1.63 7.31
CA TYR A 450 6.03 1.68 7.85
C TYR A 450 6.37 0.34 8.48
N SER A 451 7.54 -0.22 8.14
CA SER A 451 8.05 -1.42 8.80
C SER A 451 8.27 -1.13 10.29
N ILE A 452 7.68 -1.95 11.15
CA ILE A 452 7.75 -1.74 12.60
C ILE A 452 9.18 -1.97 13.06
N SER A 453 9.75 -0.97 13.75
CA SER A 453 11.13 -0.99 14.22
C SER A 453 11.33 -1.45 15.66
N SER A 454 10.31 -2.10 16.21
CA SER A 454 10.27 -2.62 17.58
C SER A 454 9.95 -4.11 17.64
N SER A 455 10.41 -4.78 18.68
CA SER A 455 10.06 -6.16 18.99
C SER A 455 8.79 -6.25 19.84
N SER A 456 7.82 -7.06 19.40
CA SER A 456 6.62 -7.34 20.21
C SER A 456 6.93 -8.16 21.46
N LEU A 457 8.04 -8.90 21.49
CA LEU A 457 8.53 -9.58 22.69
C LEU A 457 9.04 -8.60 23.77
N VAL A 458 9.58 -7.45 23.36
CA VAL A 458 10.15 -6.45 24.29
C VAL A 458 9.16 -5.36 24.65
N GLN A 459 8.39 -4.87 23.68
CA GLN A 459 7.44 -3.77 23.85
C GLN A 459 6.07 -4.09 23.22
N PRO A 460 5.34 -5.09 23.73
CA PRO A 460 4.09 -5.59 23.12
C PRO A 460 2.97 -4.56 22.99
N LYS A 461 3.10 -3.41 23.66
CA LYS A 461 2.09 -2.35 23.70
C LYS A 461 2.57 -1.00 23.15
N LYS A 462 3.72 -0.98 22.49
CA LYS A 462 4.28 0.24 21.91
C LYS A 462 4.95 -0.11 20.59
N ILE A 463 4.46 0.45 19.50
CA ILE A 463 4.97 0.20 18.15
C ILE A 463 5.91 1.33 17.76
N SER A 464 7.18 1.02 17.51
CA SER A 464 8.15 2.00 16.99
C SER A 464 8.10 2.05 15.46
N ILE A 465 8.23 3.25 14.89
CA ILE A 465 8.49 3.48 13.46
C ILE A 465 9.78 4.26 13.26
N THR A 466 10.42 4.04 12.10
CA THR A 466 11.59 4.79 11.63
C THR A 466 11.28 5.40 10.28
N ALA A 467 11.12 6.72 10.21
CA ALA A 467 10.66 7.40 8.99
C ALA A 467 11.64 8.49 8.57
N VAL A 468 12.14 8.41 7.33
CA VAL A 468 12.87 9.52 6.70
C VAL A 468 11.87 10.59 6.25
N ILE A 469 12.21 11.87 6.45
CA ILE A 469 11.32 12.96 6.05
C ILE A 469 11.54 13.30 4.57
N GLU A 470 10.49 13.17 3.78
CA GLU A 470 10.53 13.41 2.35
C GLU A 470 10.33 14.89 2.05
N SER A 471 11.41 15.56 1.67
CA SER A 471 11.41 16.97 1.28
C SER A 471 12.46 17.19 0.20
N GLN A 472 12.03 17.66 -0.98
CA GLN A 472 12.89 17.87 -2.12
C GLN A 472 12.77 19.30 -2.64
N ALA A 473 13.90 20.02 -2.74
CA ALA A 473 13.94 21.29 -3.44
C ALA A 473 13.81 21.05 -4.95
N ILE A 474 12.85 21.72 -5.58
CA ILE A 474 12.57 21.58 -7.01
C ILE A 474 13.09 22.82 -7.75
N PRO A 475 14.02 22.69 -8.71
CA PRO A 475 14.51 23.82 -9.50
C PRO A 475 13.36 24.62 -10.12
N GLY A 476 13.41 25.95 -10.00
CA GLY A 476 12.37 26.85 -10.50
C GLY A 476 11.13 26.98 -9.60
N ARG A 477 11.01 26.17 -8.54
CA ARG A 477 9.93 26.29 -7.55
C ARG A 477 10.40 27.07 -6.32
N LYS A 478 9.51 27.88 -5.75
CA LYS A 478 9.80 28.66 -4.52
C LYS A 478 9.70 27.81 -3.24
N ASP A 479 8.97 26.70 -3.30
CA ASP A 479 8.71 25.81 -2.18
C ASP A 479 9.15 24.37 -2.49
N PRO A 480 9.57 23.58 -1.49
CA PRO A 480 10.00 22.20 -1.71
C PRO A 480 8.80 21.26 -1.89
N PHE A 481 8.95 20.22 -2.72
CA PHE A 481 8.03 19.07 -2.70
C PHE A 481 8.14 18.38 -1.34
N ARG A 482 7.00 17.96 -0.78
CA ARG A 482 6.92 17.35 0.55
C ARG A 482 6.01 16.14 0.52
N GLY A 483 6.49 15.01 1.02
CA GLY A 483 5.66 13.83 1.23
C GLY A 483 4.63 14.08 2.33
N VAL A 484 3.36 13.71 2.09
CA VAL A 484 2.24 14.04 2.97
C VAL A 484 2.41 13.44 4.37
N ALA A 485 2.60 12.13 4.46
CA ALA A 485 2.64 11.41 5.73
C ALA A 485 3.89 11.72 6.56
N THR A 486 5.07 11.74 5.94
CA THR A 486 6.32 11.97 6.67
C THR A 486 6.41 13.40 7.22
N ASN A 487 5.96 14.40 6.47
CA ASN A 487 5.90 15.78 6.98
C ASN A 487 4.79 15.98 8.03
N TYR A 488 3.69 15.23 7.96
CA TYR A 488 2.69 15.19 9.03
C TYR A 488 3.27 14.61 10.33
N LEU A 489 3.97 13.48 10.26
CA LEU A 489 4.67 12.88 11.41
C LEU A 489 5.76 13.81 11.97
N PHE A 490 6.47 14.53 11.09
CA PHE A 490 7.46 15.52 11.50
C PHE A 490 6.82 16.68 12.27
N ALA A 491 5.66 17.16 11.83
CA ALA A 491 4.90 18.20 12.54
C ALA A 491 4.41 17.71 13.92
N LEU A 492 3.94 16.46 14.02
CA LEU A 492 3.60 15.84 15.31
C LEU A 492 4.82 15.77 16.25
N LYS A 493 5.98 15.34 15.74
CA LYS A 493 7.25 15.32 16.49
C LYS A 493 7.66 16.69 16.99
N GLN A 494 7.51 17.73 16.17
CA GLN A 494 7.86 19.10 16.54
C GLN A 494 6.93 19.62 17.64
N LYS A 495 5.61 19.37 17.51
CA LYS A 495 4.62 19.74 18.53
C LYS A 495 4.88 19.02 19.86
N GLN A 496 5.16 17.72 19.84
CA GLN A 496 5.44 16.94 21.05
C GLN A 496 6.69 17.45 21.80
N ASN A 497 7.72 17.84 21.05
CA ASN A 497 9.00 18.26 21.63
C ASN A 497 9.11 19.76 21.95
N GLY A 498 8.06 20.55 21.70
CA GLY A 498 8.07 22.00 21.94
C GLY A 498 9.20 22.74 21.20
N ASP A 499 9.54 22.28 19.99
CA ASP A 499 10.65 22.83 19.19
C ASP A 499 10.45 24.36 19.02
N PRO A 500 11.46 25.23 19.30
CA PRO A 500 11.29 26.70 19.28
C PRO A 500 11.27 27.29 17.86
N ASN A 501 11.78 26.56 16.87
CA ASN A 501 11.71 26.90 15.45
C ASN A 501 11.10 25.73 14.66
N PRO A 502 9.86 25.30 14.95
CA PRO A 502 9.15 24.50 13.97
C PRO A 502 9.06 25.46 12.79
N SER A 503 9.64 25.11 11.63
CA SER A 503 9.88 26.10 10.57
C SER A 503 8.71 27.10 10.45
N PRO A 504 8.92 28.41 10.20
CA PRO A 504 7.83 29.38 10.13
C PRO A 504 6.79 29.05 9.03
N PHE A 505 6.98 27.96 8.31
CA PHE A 505 6.00 27.27 7.50
C PHE A 505 4.93 26.62 8.39
N GLY A 506 3.93 27.44 8.74
CA GLY A 506 2.59 27.03 8.34
C GLY A 506 2.69 26.45 6.92
N LYS A 507 2.65 25.12 6.83
CA LYS A 507 1.51 24.51 6.18
C LYS A 507 0.76 23.80 7.28
N THR A 508 -0.27 24.45 7.79
CA THR A 508 -0.96 24.13 9.04
C THR A 508 -1.56 22.72 8.98
N TYR A 509 -0.85 21.72 9.50
CA TYR A 509 -1.46 20.43 9.73
C TYR A 509 -2.50 20.58 10.85
N ALA A 510 -3.68 20.01 10.66
CA ALA A 510 -4.71 19.97 11.70
C ALA A 510 -4.34 18.89 12.73
N LEU A 511 -3.33 19.17 13.56
CA LEU A 511 -2.73 18.19 14.48
C LEU A 511 -3.67 17.73 15.60
N ASN A 512 -4.75 18.48 15.88
CA ASN A 512 -5.79 18.04 16.81
C ASN A 512 -6.86 17.19 16.11
N GLY A 513 -6.82 17.07 14.78
CA GLY A 513 -7.78 16.28 14.03
C GLY A 513 -9.22 16.82 14.08
N PRO A 514 -10.18 16.04 13.55
CA PRO A 514 -11.59 16.40 13.54
C PRO A 514 -12.12 16.50 14.99
N ARG A 515 -12.80 17.60 15.32
CA ARG A 515 -13.35 17.88 16.66
C ARG A 515 -12.35 17.72 17.81
N ASN A 516 -11.08 18.02 17.56
CA ASN A 516 -9.99 17.82 18.51
C ASN A 516 -9.82 16.35 18.99
N LYS A 517 -10.33 15.36 18.24
CA LYS A 517 -10.23 13.94 18.63
C LYS A 517 -8.80 13.40 18.62
N PHE A 518 -7.86 14.11 17.99
CA PHE A 518 -6.43 13.77 18.01
C PHE A 518 -5.61 14.66 18.96
N ASP A 519 -6.28 15.44 19.82
CA ASP A 519 -5.60 16.25 20.83
C ASP A 519 -4.73 15.40 21.76
N GLY A 520 -3.65 15.96 22.32
CA GLY A 520 -2.65 15.17 23.05
C GLY A 520 -1.68 14.39 22.16
N ILE A 521 -1.55 14.76 20.88
CA ILE A 521 -0.62 14.16 19.89
C ILE A 521 -1.02 12.71 19.56
N HIS A 522 -2.13 12.55 18.85
CA HIS A 522 -2.56 11.25 18.35
C HIS A 522 -2.47 11.15 16.83
N VAL A 523 -2.47 9.91 16.34
CA VAL A 523 -2.48 9.57 14.93
C VAL A 523 -3.35 8.34 14.69
N PRO A 524 -4.24 8.31 13.67
CA PRO A 524 -4.98 7.10 13.36
C PRO A 524 -4.07 6.06 12.70
N VAL A 525 -4.15 4.83 13.20
CA VAL A 525 -3.28 3.72 12.78
C VAL A 525 -4.03 2.40 12.67
N HIS A 526 -3.49 1.47 11.89
CA HIS A 526 -3.78 0.04 12.03
C HIS A 526 -2.52 -0.78 11.77
N VAL A 527 -2.54 -2.06 12.17
CA VAL A 527 -1.45 -3.00 11.91
C VAL A 527 -1.80 -3.85 10.69
N ARG A 528 -0.81 -4.08 9.83
CA ARG A 528 -0.88 -5.08 8.75
C ARG A 528 0.13 -6.18 9.06
N HIS A 529 -0.35 -7.41 9.14
CA HIS A 529 0.50 -8.57 9.39
C HIS A 529 1.34 -8.90 8.16
N SER A 530 2.58 -9.30 8.38
CA SER A 530 3.56 -9.59 7.33
C SER A 530 4.21 -10.96 7.53
N ASN A 531 4.56 -11.61 6.43
CA ASN A 531 5.36 -12.84 6.44
C ASN A 531 6.85 -12.59 6.77
N PHE A 532 7.28 -11.33 6.82
CA PHE A 532 8.64 -10.93 7.18
C PHE A 532 8.92 -11.22 8.67
N LYS A 533 9.43 -12.41 8.98
CA LYS A 533 9.50 -12.95 10.35
C LYS A 533 10.82 -13.62 10.63
N LEU A 534 11.28 -13.50 11.88
CA LEU A 534 12.42 -14.28 12.38
C LEU A 534 12.14 -15.79 12.30
N PRO A 535 13.19 -16.64 12.23
CA PRO A 535 13.02 -18.08 12.31
C PRO A 535 12.41 -18.46 13.66
N SER A 536 11.56 -19.48 13.67
CA SER A 536 10.95 -20.00 14.90
C SER A 536 11.99 -20.56 15.88
N ASP A 537 13.09 -21.11 15.37
CA ASP A 537 14.25 -21.55 16.15
C ASP A 537 15.27 -20.41 16.29
N PRO A 538 15.47 -19.83 17.50
CA PRO A 538 16.40 -18.73 17.72
C PRO A 538 17.87 -19.13 17.48
N ALA A 539 18.20 -20.43 17.51
CA ALA A 539 19.54 -20.92 17.23
C ALA A 539 19.92 -20.83 15.74
N LYS A 540 18.94 -20.62 14.85
CA LYS A 540 19.22 -20.39 13.43
C LYS A 540 19.99 -19.09 13.22
N PRO A 541 21.05 -19.10 12.39
CA PRO A 541 21.72 -17.86 12.01
C PRO A 541 20.82 -17.00 11.13
N VAL A 542 21.00 -15.69 11.24
CA VAL A 542 20.30 -14.70 10.40
C VAL A 542 21.28 -13.70 9.81
N ILE A 543 21.12 -13.41 8.53
CA ILE A 543 21.86 -12.40 7.77
C ILE A 543 20.83 -11.36 7.33
N MET A 544 21.06 -10.11 7.70
CA MET A 544 20.13 -9.00 7.46
C MET A 544 20.84 -7.92 6.66
N VAL A 545 20.24 -7.43 5.58
CA VAL A 545 20.78 -6.37 4.73
C VAL A 545 19.77 -5.23 4.64
N GLY A 546 20.07 -4.11 5.28
CA GLY A 546 19.11 -3.00 5.41
C GLY A 546 19.79 -1.64 5.52
N PRO A 547 20.13 -0.99 4.39
CA PRO A 547 20.64 0.38 4.42
C PRO A 547 19.53 1.40 4.65
N GLY A 548 19.90 2.55 5.22
CA GLY A 548 18.97 3.64 5.54
C GLY A 548 17.82 3.16 6.43
N THR A 549 16.60 3.57 6.12
CA THR A 549 15.39 3.15 6.85
C THR A 549 15.06 1.66 6.67
N GLY A 550 15.70 0.95 5.74
CA GLY A 550 15.64 -0.51 5.64
C GLY A 550 16.15 -1.24 6.89
N VAL A 551 16.83 -0.54 7.81
CA VAL A 551 17.20 -1.10 9.11
C VAL A 551 16.02 -1.25 10.08
N ALA A 552 14.87 -0.64 9.78
CA ALA A 552 13.72 -0.59 10.68
C ALA A 552 13.32 -1.98 11.23
N PRO A 553 12.91 -2.97 10.42
CA PRO A 553 12.53 -4.27 10.96
C PRO A 553 13.69 -4.99 11.65
N PHE A 554 14.93 -4.75 11.23
CA PHE A 554 16.12 -5.36 11.82
C PHE A 554 16.45 -4.83 13.21
N ARG A 555 16.09 -3.57 13.52
CA ARG A 555 16.09 -3.08 14.89
C ARG A 555 15.19 -3.96 15.76
N GLY A 556 13.97 -4.23 15.31
CA GLY A 556 13.04 -5.14 15.99
C GLY A 556 13.59 -6.56 16.13
N PHE A 557 14.18 -7.12 15.06
CA PHE A 557 14.75 -8.46 15.08
C PHE A 557 15.90 -8.59 16.07
N ILE A 558 16.82 -7.63 16.10
CA ILE A 558 17.95 -7.62 17.03
C ILE A 558 17.46 -7.43 18.47
N GLN A 559 16.50 -6.53 18.69
CA GLN A 559 15.88 -6.32 19.99
C GLN A 559 15.23 -7.61 20.52
N GLU A 560 14.53 -8.34 19.66
CA GLU A 560 13.90 -9.63 19.99
C GLU A 560 14.93 -10.71 20.33
N ARG A 561 15.95 -10.87 19.48
CA ARG A 561 17.02 -11.86 19.68
C ARG A 561 17.84 -11.56 20.93
N ALA A 562 18.14 -10.29 21.21
CA ALA A 562 18.78 -9.88 22.45
C ALA A 562 17.93 -10.26 23.68
N LYS A 563 16.60 -10.08 23.60
CA LYS A 563 15.69 -10.49 24.67
C LYS A 563 15.61 -12.02 24.83
N GLN A 564 15.62 -12.77 23.73
CA GLN A 564 15.67 -14.23 23.75
C GLN A 564 16.95 -14.73 24.43
N ALA A 565 18.12 -14.16 24.10
CA ALA A 565 19.38 -14.48 24.75
C ALA A 565 19.36 -14.18 26.26
N GLN A 566 18.84 -13.01 26.65
CA GLN A 566 18.67 -12.66 28.07
C GLN A 566 17.74 -13.61 28.82
N ASN A 567 16.75 -14.19 28.13
CA ASN A 567 15.85 -15.19 28.66
C ASN A 567 16.46 -16.61 28.68
N GLY A 568 17.73 -16.77 28.27
CA GLY A 568 18.47 -18.03 28.31
C GLY A 568 18.36 -18.89 27.04
N ALA A 569 17.76 -18.38 25.96
CA ALA A 569 17.75 -19.09 24.69
C ALA A 569 19.12 -19.04 24.01
N THR A 570 19.52 -20.14 23.36
CA THR A 570 20.69 -20.13 22.47
C THR A 570 20.35 -19.38 21.20
N VAL A 571 21.00 -18.24 20.97
CA VAL A 571 20.77 -17.39 19.80
C VAL A 571 21.90 -17.56 18.80
N GLY A 572 21.53 -17.94 17.57
CA GLY A 572 22.46 -18.13 16.45
C GLY A 572 23.13 -16.83 16.00
N ARG A 573 24.18 -16.98 15.19
CA ARG A 573 24.92 -15.85 14.60
C ARG A 573 23.97 -14.90 13.87
N THR A 574 24.10 -13.61 14.17
CA THR A 574 23.22 -12.52 13.73
C THR A 574 24.11 -11.46 13.10
N ILE A 575 24.05 -11.28 11.79
CA ILE A 575 24.86 -10.29 11.08
C ILE A 575 23.93 -9.27 10.43
N LEU A 576 24.14 -7.99 10.71
CA LEU A 576 23.48 -6.87 10.03
C LEU A 576 24.48 -6.16 9.11
N PHE A 577 24.19 -6.12 7.82
CA PHE A 577 24.82 -5.23 6.86
C PHE A 577 24.01 -3.93 6.78
N PHE A 578 24.52 -2.88 7.43
CA PHE A 578 23.90 -1.57 7.48
C PHE A 578 24.65 -0.57 6.61
N GLY A 579 23.94 0.30 5.90
CA GLY A 579 24.55 1.36 5.09
C GLY A 579 23.91 2.72 5.31
N CYS A 580 24.72 3.77 5.38
CA CYS A 580 24.24 5.17 5.40
C CYS A 580 25.24 6.09 4.67
N ARG A 581 25.03 7.41 4.71
CA ARG A 581 25.95 8.36 4.06
C ARG A 581 27.23 8.49 4.87
N LYS A 582 27.12 8.86 6.14
CA LYS A 582 28.26 9.05 7.04
C LYS A 582 27.89 8.66 8.45
N ARG A 583 28.86 8.09 9.16
CA ARG A 583 28.71 7.71 10.56
C ARG A 583 28.20 8.87 11.43
N SER A 584 28.79 10.05 11.26
CA SER A 584 28.50 11.23 12.09
C SER A 584 27.22 11.98 11.74
N GLU A 585 26.50 11.60 10.67
CA GLU A 585 25.33 12.33 10.15
C GLU A 585 24.04 11.51 10.23
N ASP A 586 24.07 10.26 9.75
CA ASP A 586 22.88 9.45 9.52
C ASP A 586 23.02 7.97 9.92
N PHE A 587 23.88 7.68 10.91
CA PHE A 587 23.96 6.34 11.51
C PHE A 587 22.83 6.08 12.50
N LEU A 588 21.73 5.54 11.98
CA LEU A 588 20.54 5.21 12.75
C LEU A 588 20.85 4.30 13.94
N TYR A 589 20.35 4.68 15.12
CA TYR A 589 20.37 3.89 16.37
C TYR A 589 21.77 3.45 16.86
N GLU A 590 22.83 4.21 16.54
CA GLU A 590 24.22 3.84 16.87
C GLU A 590 24.42 3.36 18.32
N SER A 591 23.84 4.07 19.30
CA SER A 591 23.98 3.72 20.72
C SER A 591 23.31 2.40 21.07
N GLU A 592 22.17 2.08 20.46
CA GLU A 592 21.43 0.84 20.75
C GLU A 592 22.19 -0.40 20.25
N TRP A 593 22.92 -0.28 19.12
CA TRP A 593 23.73 -1.40 18.61
C TRP A 593 24.79 -1.85 19.61
N GLU A 594 25.40 -0.92 20.34
CA GLU A 594 26.39 -1.24 21.38
C GLU A 594 25.74 -1.90 22.60
N GLU A 595 24.49 -1.58 22.91
CA GLU A 595 23.73 -2.25 23.97
C GLU A 595 23.36 -3.68 23.59
N TYR A 596 22.87 -3.90 22.37
CA TYR A 596 22.51 -5.25 21.91
C TYR A 596 23.73 -6.15 21.76
N LYS A 597 24.90 -5.60 21.37
CA LYS A 597 26.17 -6.35 21.36
C LYS A 597 26.55 -6.86 22.74
N LYS A 598 26.30 -6.10 23.82
CA LYS A 598 26.55 -6.58 25.20
C LYS A 598 25.66 -7.76 25.57
N ALA A 599 24.41 -7.78 25.09
CA ALA A 599 23.46 -8.86 25.37
C ALA A 599 23.73 -10.13 24.54
N LEU A 600 24.14 -9.97 23.28
CA LEU A 600 24.34 -11.07 22.33
C LEU A 600 25.80 -11.56 22.25
N GLY A 601 26.75 -10.79 22.77
CA GLY A 601 28.18 -11.09 22.68
C GLY A 601 28.61 -11.29 21.22
N ASP A 602 29.43 -12.32 20.99
CA ASP A 602 29.93 -12.67 19.67
C ASP A 602 28.84 -13.16 18.70
N SER A 603 27.61 -13.40 19.17
CA SER A 603 26.51 -13.76 18.28
C SER A 603 26.01 -12.58 17.44
N LEU A 604 26.31 -11.31 17.78
CA LEU A 604 25.89 -10.15 17.00
C LEU A 604 27.07 -9.42 16.35
N GLU A 605 26.98 -9.15 15.05
CA GLU A 605 27.88 -8.25 14.35
C GLU A 605 27.11 -7.24 13.47
N ILE A 606 27.51 -5.97 13.52
CA ILE A 606 26.99 -4.91 12.66
C ILE A 606 28.10 -4.49 11.71
N VAL A 607 27.95 -4.79 10.42
CA VAL A 607 28.89 -4.48 9.35
C VAL A 607 28.40 -3.22 8.62
N THR A 608 29.16 -2.12 8.74
CA THR A 608 28.73 -0.81 8.23
C THR A 608 29.34 -0.45 6.88
N ALA A 609 28.53 0.17 6.01
CA ALA A 609 28.92 0.75 4.73
C ALA A 609 28.59 2.25 4.67
N PHE A 610 29.62 3.10 4.68
CA PHE A 610 29.45 4.56 4.62
C PHE A 610 29.72 5.07 3.20
N SER A 611 28.66 5.48 2.51
CA SER A 611 28.71 5.83 1.09
C SER A 611 29.37 7.18 0.79
N ARG A 612 29.53 8.06 1.80
CA ARG A 612 30.04 9.43 1.65
C ARG A 612 31.13 9.81 2.67
N GLU A 613 31.72 8.83 3.37
CA GLU A 613 32.80 9.09 4.34
C GLU A 613 34.17 9.20 3.69
N SER A 614 34.38 8.52 2.54
CA SER A 614 35.60 8.59 1.76
C SER A 614 35.30 8.96 0.30
N SER A 615 36.35 9.15 -0.52
CA SER A 615 36.21 9.35 -1.97
C SER A 615 35.64 8.12 -2.69
N LYS A 616 35.85 6.92 -2.14
CA LYS A 616 35.28 5.67 -2.66
C LYS A 616 33.93 5.41 -1.99
N LYS A 617 32.86 5.31 -2.78
CA LYS A 617 31.54 4.94 -2.28
C LYS A 617 31.54 3.47 -1.85
N VAL A 618 31.12 3.22 -0.60
CA VAL A 618 30.98 1.87 -0.05
C VAL A 618 29.49 1.62 0.24
N TYR A 619 28.96 0.50 -0.24
CA TYR A 619 27.58 0.07 -0.07
C TYR A 619 27.52 -1.33 0.55
N VAL A 620 26.34 -1.76 0.94
CA VAL A 620 26.14 -3.02 1.70
C VAL A 620 26.55 -4.26 0.88
N GLN A 621 26.30 -4.29 -0.41
CA GLN A 621 26.70 -5.34 -1.33
C GLN A 621 28.23 -5.48 -1.45
N HIS A 622 28.98 -4.39 -1.30
CA HIS A 622 30.44 -4.45 -1.23
C HIS A 622 30.90 -5.15 0.05
N ARG A 623 30.29 -4.82 1.19
CA ARG A 623 30.58 -5.46 2.49
C ARG A 623 30.16 -6.93 2.51
N LEU A 624 29.04 -7.25 1.88
CA LEU A 624 28.56 -8.61 1.74
C LEU A 624 29.59 -9.47 0.97
N LYS A 625 30.11 -8.93 -0.15
CA LYS A 625 31.17 -9.56 -0.94
C LYS A 625 32.51 -9.67 -0.22
N GLU A 626 32.89 -8.68 0.60
CA GLU A 626 34.09 -8.78 1.45
C GLU A 626 33.99 -9.94 2.45
N ARG A 627 32.77 -10.36 2.80
CA ARG A 627 32.48 -11.43 3.77
C ARG A 627 31.95 -12.71 3.13
N SER A 628 32.09 -12.89 1.81
CA SER A 628 31.53 -14.02 1.04
C SER A 628 31.76 -15.38 1.70
N LYS A 629 32.97 -15.64 2.23
CA LYS A 629 33.30 -16.92 2.86
C LYS A 629 32.42 -17.22 4.08
N GLU A 630 32.33 -16.30 5.03
CA GLU A 630 31.50 -16.46 6.23
C GLU A 630 30.02 -16.56 5.86
N ILE A 631 29.56 -15.75 4.90
CA ILE A 631 28.18 -15.80 4.42
C ILE A 631 27.87 -17.16 3.80
N GLY A 632 28.75 -17.70 2.95
CA GLY A 632 28.61 -19.04 2.39
C GLY A 632 28.57 -20.16 3.45
N GLU A 633 29.39 -20.04 4.49
CA GLU A 633 29.39 -20.96 5.64
C GLU A 633 28.07 -20.90 6.42
N LEU A 634 27.54 -19.69 6.70
CA LEU A 634 26.26 -19.50 7.37
C LEU A 634 25.09 -20.02 6.52
N LEU A 635 25.09 -19.77 5.22
CA LEU A 635 24.08 -20.29 4.30
C LEU A 635 24.09 -21.83 4.27
N SER A 636 25.26 -22.46 4.38
CA SER A 636 25.36 -23.92 4.51
C SER A 636 24.75 -24.45 5.81
N GLN A 637 24.67 -23.61 6.84
CA GLN A 637 23.98 -23.90 8.11
C GLN A 637 22.48 -23.57 8.08
N LYS A 638 21.92 -23.32 6.87
CA LYS A 638 20.53 -22.91 6.67
C LYS A 638 20.19 -21.58 7.35
N ALA A 639 21.13 -20.62 7.29
CA ALA A 639 20.86 -19.24 7.72
C ALA A 639 19.71 -18.63 6.93
N TYR A 640 18.92 -17.80 7.61
CA TYR A 640 17.90 -16.99 6.95
C TYR A 640 18.54 -15.69 6.45
N PHE A 641 18.13 -15.27 5.26
CA PHE A 641 18.61 -14.08 4.58
C PHE A 641 17.48 -13.08 4.42
N TYR A 642 17.67 -11.87 4.91
CA TYR A 642 16.65 -10.82 4.89
C TYR A 642 17.17 -9.58 4.20
N VAL A 643 16.36 -9.00 3.32
CA VAL A 643 16.66 -7.70 2.67
C VAL A 643 15.53 -6.72 2.94
N CYS A 644 15.86 -5.48 3.29
CA CYS A 644 14.86 -4.45 3.52
C CYS A 644 15.35 -3.07 3.05
N GLY A 645 14.46 -2.27 2.47
CA GLY A 645 14.75 -0.93 1.97
C GLY A 645 14.46 -0.76 0.46
N ASP A 646 15.36 -0.11 -0.26
CA ASP A 646 15.17 0.26 -1.67
C ASP A 646 15.03 -0.95 -2.61
N ALA A 647 13.86 -1.11 -3.21
CA ALA A 647 13.56 -2.15 -4.19
C ALA A 647 14.25 -1.90 -5.54
N ALA A 648 14.42 -0.64 -5.93
CA ALA A 648 14.79 -0.28 -7.30
C ALA A 648 16.25 -0.62 -7.64
N HIS A 649 17.18 -0.41 -6.69
CA HIS A 649 18.61 -0.63 -6.92
C HIS A 649 19.21 -1.60 -5.90
N MET A 650 19.01 -1.33 -4.61
CA MET A 650 19.70 -2.03 -3.53
C MET A 650 19.37 -3.52 -3.49
N ALA A 651 18.08 -3.88 -3.50
CA ALA A 651 17.64 -5.27 -3.43
C ALA A 651 18.19 -6.12 -4.60
N ARG A 652 18.15 -5.57 -5.82
CA ARG A 652 18.67 -6.22 -7.03
C ARG A 652 20.17 -6.51 -6.93
N GLU A 653 20.96 -5.52 -6.54
CA GLU A 653 22.42 -5.70 -6.42
C GLU A 653 22.79 -6.70 -5.30
N VAL A 654 22.05 -6.68 -4.19
CA VAL A 654 22.25 -7.64 -3.09
C VAL A 654 21.91 -9.06 -3.53
N ASN A 655 20.81 -9.24 -4.28
CA ASN A 655 20.42 -10.54 -4.85
C ASN A 655 21.52 -11.10 -5.78
N THR A 656 22.03 -10.27 -6.71
CA THR A 656 23.14 -10.67 -7.60
C THR A 656 24.38 -11.09 -6.80
N VAL A 657 24.78 -10.32 -5.78
CA VAL A 657 25.94 -10.68 -4.94
C VAL A 657 25.69 -11.95 -4.14
N LEU A 658 24.47 -12.18 -3.64
CA LEU A 658 24.12 -13.41 -2.94
C LEU A 658 24.24 -14.64 -3.86
N ALA A 659 23.75 -14.56 -5.10
CA ALA A 659 23.87 -15.63 -6.08
C ALA A 659 25.34 -15.97 -6.37
N GLN A 660 26.19 -14.95 -6.50
CA GLN A 660 27.65 -15.13 -6.65
C GLN A 660 28.27 -15.83 -5.44
N ILE A 661 27.93 -15.41 -4.22
CA ILE A 661 28.43 -16.04 -2.97
C ILE A 661 28.03 -17.52 -2.90
N ILE A 662 26.79 -17.83 -3.26
CA ILE A 662 26.30 -19.22 -3.26
C ILE A 662 27.02 -20.05 -4.32
N ALA A 663 27.22 -19.50 -5.52
CA ALA A 663 27.93 -20.18 -6.60
C ALA A 663 29.38 -20.50 -6.20
N GLU A 664 30.11 -19.51 -5.67
CA GLU A 664 31.49 -19.67 -5.21
C GLU A 664 31.59 -20.66 -4.03
N SER A 665 30.75 -20.51 -3.00
CA SER A 665 30.81 -21.34 -1.79
C SER A 665 30.44 -22.81 -2.03
N ARG A 666 29.61 -23.09 -3.04
CA ARG A 666 29.18 -24.45 -3.40
C ARG A 666 29.91 -25.05 -4.61
N GLY A 667 30.79 -24.27 -5.26
CA GLY A 667 31.50 -24.72 -6.46
C GLY A 667 30.57 -25.01 -7.65
N VAL A 668 29.50 -24.23 -7.80
CA VAL A 668 28.51 -24.37 -8.89
C VAL A 668 28.54 -23.16 -9.82
N SER A 669 27.86 -23.23 -10.97
CA SER A 669 27.73 -22.09 -11.88
C SER A 669 26.89 -20.96 -11.28
N GLU A 670 27.08 -19.73 -11.76
CA GLU A 670 26.28 -18.57 -11.33
C GLU A 670 24.77 -18.79 -11.56
N THR A 671 24.38 -19.36 -12.70
CA THR A 671 22.99 -19.72 -12.99
C THR A 671 22.41 -20.70 -11.96
N LYS A 672 23.23 -21.64 -11.46
CA LYS A 672 22.78 -22.55 -10.39
C LYS A 672 22.70 -21.82 -9.05
N GLY A 673 23.56 -20.83 -8.81
CA GLY A 673 23.47 -19.91 -7.68
C GLY A 673 22.15 -19.14 -7.67
N GLU A 674 21.76 -18.55 -8.80
CA GLU A 674 20.49 -17.85 -9.00
C GLU A 674 19.28 -18.78 -8.74
N GLU A 675 19.32 -20.00 -9.27
CA GLU A 675 18.28 -21.01 -9.03
C GLU A 675 18.18 -21.36 -7.53
N ILE A 676 19.30 -21.44 -6.82
CA ILE A 676 19.31 -21.67 -5.37
C ILE A 676 18.70 -20.48 -4.62
N VAL A 677 19.00 -19.24 -5.01
CA VAL A 677 18.37 -18.05 -4.41
C VAL A 677 16.86 -18.09 -4.59
N LYS A 678 16.37 -18.41 -5.79
CA LYS A 678 14.95 -18.59 -6.07
C LYS A 678 14.31 -19.65 -5.17
N ASN A 679 14.99 -20.79 -4.99
CA ASN A 679 14.53 -21.85 -4.09
C ASN A 679 14.54 -21.40 -2.61
N MET A 680 15.47 -20.54 -2.20
CA MET A 680 15.48 -19.97 -0.84
C MET A 680 14.28 -19.05 -0.61
N ARG A 681 13.87 -18.26 -1.60
CA ARG A 681 12.64 -17.44 -1.54
C ARG A 681 11.41 -18.33 -1.37
N ALA A 682 11.27 -19.33 -2.24
CA ALA A 682 10.16 -20.29 -2.18
C ALA A 682 10.11 -21.06 -0.84
N ALA A 683 11.25 -21.27 -0.19
CA ALA A 683 11.35 -21.91 1.12
C ALA A 683 11.21 -20.94 2.31
N ASN A 684 10.89 -19.65 2.08
CA ASN A 684 10.85 -18.58 3.08
C ASN A 684 12.17 -18.40 3.86
N GLN A 685 13.30 -18.86 3.31
CA GLN A 685 14.64 -18.68 3.88
C GLN A 685 15.29 -17.39 3.39
N TYR A 686 14.92 -16.89 2.22
CA TYR A 686 15.18 -15.53 1.75
C TYR A 686 13.87 -14.76 1.84
N GLN A 687 13.83 -13.66 2.60
CA GLN A 687 12.65 -12.79 2.67
C GLN A 687 13.01 -11.33 2.35
N GLU A 688 12.08 -10.61 1.71
CA GLU A 688 12.22 -9.20 1.36
C GLU A 688 11.10 -8.35 1.97
N ASP A 689 11.47 -7.16 2.44
CA ASP A 689 10.56 -6.07 2.80
C ASP A 689 11.07 -4.80 2.11
N VAL A 690 10.81 -4.69 0.81
CA VAL A 690 11.38 -3.67 -0.06
C VAL A 690 10.31 -2.78 -0.68
N TRP A 691 10.62 -1.50 -0.82
CA TRP A 691 9.73 -0.47 -1.35
C TRP A 691 10.50 0.56 -2.18
N SER A 692 9.79 1.36 -2.98
CA SER A 692 10.36 2.43 -3.84
C SER A 692 9.58 3.72 -3.74
#